data_AF-A0A260M7S0-F1
#
_entry.id   AF-A0A260M7S0-F1
#
_cell.length_a   1.000
_cell.length_b   1.000
_cell.length_c   1.000
_cell.angle_alpha   90.00
_cell.angle_beta   90.00
_cell.angle_gamma   90.00
#
_symmetry.space_group_name_H-M   'P 1'
#
loop_
_entity.id
_entity.type
_entity.pdbx_description
1 polymer ?
#
loop_
_entity_poly.entity_id
_entity_poly.type
_entity_poly.pdbx_seq_one_letter_code
_entity_poly.pdbx_strand_id
1 'polypeptide(L)'
;MTSTRSSLVGIERADRFVRDALVANGFHVVVGVNGSGRSAVLDSVASTVDVCTGTIADAPSGSTVLVDDAHLLSEQRLDEIAAAATRSDITLIVATAPRSFDSRIEKLVASAGSNRLTLVPLDKVAIAARAAATVRPISASLAGAVAKATGGILAAVDAAIGALGGDRSDPAPLRAVAESVAEQHRRMLIETTDNTRALLLAARFGITPDPASAAQIVARATDVESIVDLACSSGLLDTTGTLIPSAEAPLIEMIGEARCRALLSSVTDIATRSRLLDATAARALAERGVVHPGLADFLVQQADSAAVETAGALYDAAVDAGFDSAALAARRSEVAAATGNPDEAARFADVVLDGAAGFDATDLRTAVRVSASVAAQRGMASRSAQLFAWLGEDRLGPDAVWAALSAAAAGDRSAADRSMAAVTALAPTSSIASGSLLVTGVIGSIDSRSAAASSAAANALMRAMTLTGNTSDRSCTPDTAAAVSALHAVHCGDLPRVDSIVARALPEHRAGSEAHTRLSLVGAWASMLRGDTAEAGVAIEALRIPVSHVRNQLFLHAIRVGLARRSGDAGSLITAWTQAQNVIAEYSTDLFALLPLGELLLAATRLGQVDRVEHLVAQATDLLAALGDPPVWASALHWYQVQAAIVAQTPDALVPHAKALAAAAPTHPYSAALAGAGRAWLGVLQGRPDATEVENSARTLTAFGLPWDGARLASEAALTVTDTATATSLLHIARSLRQPSSTGRDSPRSTPQPTGSLSEREAEVAELLVLGVTYREVGSRLYISPKTVEHHVARIRRRLGAQSRSELISMLRAMGYGASTSTRVDTVTVRGPGAT
;
A
#
# COMPACT_ATOMS: atom_id res chain seq x y z
N MET A 1 58.10 -27.86 -4.34
CA MET A 1 56.91 -27.91 -5.23
C MET A 1 55.62 -27.39 -4.56
N THR A 2 55.65 -26.76 -3.38
CA THR A 2 54.45 -26.33 -2.63
C THR A 2 54.22 -24.81 -2.57
N SER A 3 55.18 -23.96 -2.98
CA SER A 3 55.05 -22.50 -2.84
C SER A 3 54.21 -21.83 -3.94
N THR A 4 54.22 -22.38 -5.16
CA THR A 4 53.58 -21.79 -6.35
C THR A 4 52.07 -22.01 -6.45
N ARG A 5 51.51 -22.98 -5.71
CA ARG A 5 50.05 -23.21 -5.69
C ARG A 5 49.25 -22.13 -4.97
N SER A 6 49.90 -21.27 -4.18
CA SER A 6 49.22 -20.25 -3.37
C SER A 6 48.70 -19.06 -4.20
N SER A 7 49.39 -18.70 -5.30
CA SER A 7 49.05 -17.51 -6.10
C SER A 7 47.79 -17.67 -6.95
N LEU A 8 47.44 -18.91 -7.36
CA LEU A 8 46.27 -19.21 -8.18
C LEU A 8 45.01 -19.58 -7.38
N VAL A 9 45.09 -19.68 -6.05
CA VAL A 9 43.95 -20.08 -5.22
C VAL A 9 42.77 -19.12 -5.40
N GLY A 10 41.62 -19.66 -5.77
CA GLY A 10 40.39 -18.90 -5.99
C GLY A 10 40.20 -18.40 -7.43
N ILE A 11 41.19 -18.53 -8.31
CA ILE A 11 41.05 -18.17 -9.73
C ILE A 11 40.46 -19.38 -10.48
N GLU A 12 39.21 -19.26 -10.92
CA GLU A 12 38.51 -20.36 -11.60
C GLU A 12 39.27 -20.76 -12.88
N ARG A 13 39.44 -22.08 -13.09
CA ARG A 13 40.05 -22.69 -14.29
C ARG A 13 41.53 -22.36 -14.54
N ALA A 14 42.18 -21.51 -13.75
CA ALA A 14 43.60 -21.18 -13.91
C ALA A 14 44.52 -22.42 -13.84
N ASP A 15 44.35 -23.28 -12.84
CA ASP A 15 45.14 -24.53 -12.71
C ASP A 15 44.97 -25.48 -13.91
N ARG A 16 43.77 -25.50 -14.50
CA ARG A 16 43.51 -26.32 -15.69
C ARG A 16 44.20 -25.70 -16.89
N PHE A 17 44.04 -24.39 -17.10
CA PHE A 17 44.68 -23.65 -18.18
C PHE A 17 46.19 -23.80 -18.16
N VAL A 18 46.85 -23.62 -17.00
CA VAL A 18 48.30 -23.80 -16.87
C VAL A 18 48.72 -25.22 -17.26
N ARG A 19 47.99 -26.25 -16.81
CA ARG A 19 48.31 -27.63 -17.22
C ARG A 19 48.14 -27.85 -18.72
N ASP A 20 47.04 -27.37 -19.29
CA ASP A 20 46.73 -27.57 -20.71
C ASP A 20 47.76 -26.83 -21.58
N ALA A 21 48.16 -25.62 -21.20
CA ALA A 21 49.19 -24.84 -21.88
C ALA A 21 50.58 -25.49 -21.84
N LEU A 22 50.89 -26.24 -20.78
CA LEU A 22 52.17 -26.95 -20.64
C LEU A 22 52.20 -28.31 -21.36
N VAL A 23 51.04 -28.89 -21.70
CA VAL A 23 50.95 -30.20 -22.36
C VAL A 23 50.76 -30.07 -23.87
N ALA A 24 50.12 -29.00 -24.35
CA ALA A 24 49.83 -28.78 -25.75
C ALA A 24 50.53 -27.52 -26.28
N ASN A 25 51.51 -27.72 -27.18
CA ASN A 25 52.12 -26.63 -27.95
C ASN A 25 51.03 -25.89 -28.73
N GLY A 26 51.13 -24.57 -28.78
CA GLY A 26 50.17 -23.71 -29.46
C GLY A 26 50.00 -22.36 -28.80
N PHE A 27 48.99 -21.64 -29.28
CA PHE A 27 48.68 -20.29 -28.85
C PHE A 27 47.60 -20.29 -27.77
N HIS A 28 47.90 -19.65 -26.64
CA HIS A 28 47.02 -19.53 -25.48
C HIS A 28 46.91 -18.06 -25.05
N VAL A 29 45.74 -17.63 -24.61
CA VAL A 29 45.49 -16.23 -24.22
C VAL A 29 44.82 -16.13 -22.86
N VAL A 30 45.35 -15.26 -22.00
CA VAL A 30 44.76 -14.88 -20.72
C VAL A 30 44.19 -13.47 -20.83
N VAL A 31 42.87 -13.34 -20.70
CA VAL A 31 42.17 -12.04 -20.77
C VAL A 31 41.64 -11.68 -19.39
N GLY A 32 41.87 -10.46 -18.95
CA GLY A 32 41.35 -9.99 -17.67
C GLY A 32 41.58 -8.50 -17.47
N VAL A 33 40.73 -7.85 -16.68
CA VAL A 33 40.90 -6.43 -16.31
C VAL A 33 42.16 -6.22 -15.48
N ASN A 34 42.57 -4.97 -15.29
CA ASN A 34 43.72 -4.64 -14.45
C ASN A 34 43.50 -5.16 -13.03
N GLY A 35 44.55 -5.76 -12.46
CA GLY A 35 44.50 -6.38 -11.14
C GLY A 35 43.73 -7.72 -11.05
N SER A 36 43.25 -8.29 -12.18
CA SER A 36 42.53 -9.59 -12.17
C SER A 36 43.39 -10.83 -11.94
N GLY A 37 44.72 -10.71 -12.02
CA GLY A 37 45.66 -11.83 -11.82
C GLY A 37 46.31 -12.38 -13.08
N ARG A 38 46.31 -11.62 -14.18
CA ARG A 38 46.98 -11.99 -15.44
C ARG A 38 48.46 -12.38 -15.22
N SER A 39 49.23 -11.52 -14.58
CA SER A 39 50.64 -11.80 -14.27
C SER A 39 50.81 -12.98 -13.30
N ALA A 40 49.89 -13.19 -12.35
CA ALA A 40 49.93 -14.35 -11.46
C ALA A 40 49.79 -15.69 -12.20
N VAL A 41 49.01 -15.73 -13.29
CA VAL A 41 48.92 -16.89 -14.19
C VAL A 41 50.22 -17.10 -14.95
N LEU A 42 50.80 -16.02 -15.52
CA LEU A 42 52.08 -16.09 -16.23
C LEU A 42 53.23 -16.52 -15.32
N ASP A 43 53.32 -15.97 -14.10
CA ASP A 43 54.31 -16.34 -13.09
C ASP A 43 54.20 -17.82 -12.70
N SER A 44 52.98 -18.35 -12.61
CA SER A 44 52.78 -19.78 -12.35
C SER A 44 53.32 -20.65 -13.50
N VAL A 45 53.22 -20.20 -14.75
CA VAL A 45 53.81 -20.91 -15.89
C VAL A 45 55.33 -20.78 -15.87
N ALA A 46 55.85 -19.57 -15.71
CA ALA A 46 57.29 -19.28 -15.67
C ALA A 46 58.01 -20.03 -14.54
N SER A 47 57.34 -20.27 -13.42
CA SER A 47 57.89 -21.06 -12.31
C SER A 47 57.95 -22.57 -12.59
N THR A 48 57.30 -23.04 -13.67
CA THR A 48 57.17 -24.46 -14.00
C THR A 48 58.00 -24.85 -15.23
N VAL A 49 58.29 -23.92 -16.15
CA VAL A 49 59.03 -24.15 -17.40
C VAL A 49 60.01 -23.02 -17.68
N ASP A 50 61.11 -23.33 -18.36
CA ASP A 50 62.09 -22.34 -18.81
C ASP A 50 61.51 -21.47 -19.95
N VAL A 51 61.48 -20.16 -19.73
CA VAL A 51 60.83 -19.19 -20.63
C VAL A 51 61.87 -18.57 -21.56
N CYS A 52 61.60 -18.57 -22.86
CA CYS A 52 62.46 -17.92 -23.84
C CYS A 52 62.38 -16.39 -23.68
N THR A 53 63.53 -15.74 -23.49
CA THR A 53 63.64 -14.27 -23.30
C THR A 53 64.11 -13.53 -24.56
N GLY A 54 64.24 -14.24 -25.69
CA GLY A 54 64.67 -13.69 -26.98
C GLY A 54 63.53 -13.09 -27.83
N THR A 55 63.82 -12.78 -29.09
CA THR A 55 62.83 -12.36 -30.09
C THR A 55 61.81 -13.47 -30.34
N ILE A 56 60.51 -13.13 -30.31
CA ILE A 56 59.40 -14.10 -30.48
C ILE A 56 59.55 -14.88 -31.80
N ALA A 57 60.02 -14.20 -32.86
CA ALA A 57 60.26 -14.80 -34.17
C ALA A 57 61.33 -15.90 -34.15
N ASP A 58 62.36 -15.78 -33.32
CA ASP A 58 63.52 -16.67 -33.28
C ASP A 58 63.44 -17.72 -32.15
N ALA A 59 62.28 -17.82 -31.48
CA ALA A 59 62.09 -18.77 -30.40
C ALA A 59 62.30 -20.22 -30.90
N PRO A 60 63.19 -21.01 -30.27
CA PRO A 60 63.48 -22.37 -30.71
C PRO A 60 62.28 -23.30 -30.51
N SER A 61 62.14 -24.32 -31.37
CA SER A 61 61.05 -25.29 -31.27
C SER A 61 61.06 -26.00 -29.89
N GLY A 62 59.89 -26.12 -29.27
CA GLY A 62 59.69 -26.64 -27.93
C GLY A 62 59.82 -25.61 -26.81
N SER A 63 60.14 -24.35 -27.11
CA SER A 63 60.23 -23.29 -26.10
C SER A 63 58.87 -22.69 -25.75
N THR A 64 58.76 -22.15 -24.52
CA THR A 64 57.60 -21.37 -24.06
C THR A 64 57.94 -19.88 -24.10
N VAL A 65 57.07 -19.08 -24.71
CA VAL A 65 57.18 -17.63 -24.80
C VAL A 65 56.00 -17.01 -24.04
N LEU A 66 56.29 -16.13 -23.09
CA LEU A 66 55.28 -15.40 -22.33
C LEU A 66 55.29 -13.93 -22.77
N VAL A 67 54.12 -13.38 -23.03
CA VAL A 67 53.93 -11.95 -23.30
C VAL A 67 52.92 -11.41 -22.30
N ASP A 68 53.34 -10.50 -21.43
CA ASP A 68 52.42 -9.77 -20.56
C ASP A 68 51.98 -8.45 -21.20
N ASP A 69 50.81 -7.98 -20.81
CA ASP A 69 50.21 -6.70 -21.23
C ASP A 69 50.28 -6.41 -22.74
N ALA A 70 49.89 -7.38 -23.58
CA ALA A 70 50.01 -7.23 -25.03
C ALA A 70 49.30 -5.98 -25.60
N HIS A 71 48.18 -5.57 -25.00
CA HIS A 71 47.47 -4.33 -25.31
C HIS A 71 48.26 -3.02 -25.13
N LEU A 72 49.43 -3.04 -24.48
CA LEU A 72 50.33 -1.88 -24.36
C LEU A 72 51.45 -1.89 -25.41
N LEU A 73 51.57 -2.95 -26.20
CA LEU A 73 52.64 -3.11 -27.17
C LEU A 73 52.34 -2.36 -28.47
N SER A 74 53.41 -1.93 -29.15
CA SER A 74 53.31 -1.29 -30.46
C SER A 74 52.70 -2.21 -31.52
N GLU A 75 52.11 -1.61 -32.56
CA GLU A 75 51.54 -2.32 -33.70
C GLU A 75 52.44 -3.42 -34.28
N GLN A 76 53.71 -3.11 -34.52
CA GLN A 76 54.70 -4.06 -35.05
C GLN A 76 54.86 -5.30 -34.15
N ARG A 77 54.82 -5.11 -32.83
CA ARG A 77 54.96 -6.21 -31.86
C ARG A 77 53.70 -7.06 -31.78
N LEU A 78 52.52 -6.46 -31.95
CA LEU A 78 51.27 -7.22 -32.07
C LEU A 78 51.24 -8.07 -33.34
N ASP A 79 51.79 -7.57 -34.45
CA ASP A 79 51.93 -8.35 -35.68
C ASP A 79 52.92 -9.51 -35.53
N GLU A 80 54.04 -9.31 -34.81
CA GLU A 80 54.98 -10.38 -34.46
C GLU A 80 54.30 -11.47 -33.61
N ILE A 81 53.48 -11.08 -32.63
CA ILE A 81 52.72 -12.01 -31.79
C ILE A 81 51.67 -12.76 -32.63
N ALA A 82 50.95 -12.07 -33.52
CA ALA A 82 49.96 -12.68 -34.39
C ALA A 82 50.58 -13.68 -35.37
N ALA A 83 51.78 -13.38 -35.90
CA ALA A 83 52.54 -14.32 -36.73
C ALA A 83 52.99 -15.54 -35.91
N ALA A 84 53.51 -15.33 -34.70
CA ALA A 84 53.95 -16.39 -33.81
C ALA A 84 52.79 -17.27 -33.30
N ALA A 85 51.57 -16.72 -33.19
CA ALA A 85 50.38 -17.47 -32.83
C ALA A 85 50.02 -18.59 -33.82
N THR A 86 50.52 -18.53 -35.06
CA THR A 86 50.32 -19.59 -36.07
C THR A 86 51.32 -20.75 -35.97
N ARG A 87 52.35 -20.60 -35.13
CA ARG A 87 53.39 -21.62 -34.92
C ARG A 87 52.87 -22.71 -33.99
N SER A 88 52.95 -23.96 -34.43
CA SER A 88 52.63 -25.15 -33.62
C SER A 88 53.85 -25.75 -32.92
N ASP A 89 55.05 -25.24 -33.22
CA ASP A 89 56.31 -25.74 -32.68
C ASP A 89 56.72 -25.06 -31.38
N ILE A 90 56.02 -24.02 -30.92
CA ILE A 90 56.25 -23.32 -29.64
C ILE A 90 54.96 -23.22 -28.82
N THR A 91 55.09 -22.93 -27.52
CA THR A 91 53.97 -22.55 -26.66
C THR A 91 54.01 -21.05 -26.45
N LEU A 92 53.06 -20.32 -27.04
CA LEU A 92 52.94 -18.87 -26.88
C LEU A 92 51.76 -18.55 -25.97
N ILE A 93 52.03 -17.93 -24.82
CA ILE A 93 51.01 -17.52 -23.86
C ILE A 93 51.01 -16.00 -23.77
N VAL A 94 49.88 -15.39 -24.12
CA VAL A 94 49.73 -13.93 -24.15
C VAL A 94 48.71 -13.50 -23.12
N ALA A 95 49.08 -12.58 -22.23
CA ALA A 95 48.16 -11.92 -21.34
C ALA A 95 47.79 -10.53 -21.87
N THR A 96 46.50 -10.19 -21.81
CA THR A 96 46.01 -8.89 -22.28
C THR A 96 44.79 -8.41 -21.52
N ALA A 97 44.61 -7.08 -21.45
CA ALA A 97 43.38 -6.48 -21.00
C ALA A 97 42.30 -6.57 -22.11
N PRO A 98 41.01 -6.62 -21.76
CA PRO A 98 39.95 -6.55 -22.75
C PRO A 98 39.97 -5.19 -23.45
N ARG A 99 40.03 -5.20 -24.78
CA ARG A 99 39.90 -4.04 -25.67
C ARG A 99 38.88 -4.37 -26.75
N SER A 100 37.64 -3.97 -26.54
CA SER A 100 36.51 -4.32 -27.42
C SER A 100 36.49 -3.50 -28.69
N PHE A 101 37.15 -2.35 -28.71
CA PHE A 101 37.20 -1.47 -29.88
C PHE A 101 38.57 -1.48 -30.58
N ASP A 102 39.59 -2.10 -29.97
CA ASP A 102 40.84 -2.42 -30.66
C ASP A 102 40.71 -3.73 -31.46
N SER A 103 40.44 -3.58 -32.76
CA SER A 103 40.27 -4.71 -33.68
C SER A 103 41.46 -5.68 -33.73
N ARG A 104 42.67 -5.27 -33.36
CA ARG A 104 43.87 -6.14 -33.39
C ARG A 104 43.92 -7.02 -32.16
N ILE A 105 43.67 -6.45 -30.99
CA ILE A 105 43.56 -7.20 -29.74
C ILE A 105 42.34 -8.14 -29.80
N GLU A 106 41.22 -7.69 -30.36
CA GLU A 106 40.05 -8.53 -30.54
C GLU A 106 40.36 -9.76 -31.43
N LYS A 107 41.01 -9.54 -32.59
CA LYS A 107 41.44 -10.63 -33.47
C LYS A 107 42.45 -11.57 -32.81
N LEU A 108 43.41 -11.02 -32.07
CA LEU A 108 44.41 -11.79 -31.32
C LEU A 108 43.75 -12.66 -30.24
N VAL A 109 42.78 -12.13 -29.51
CA VAL A 109 42.03 -12.88 -28.51
C VAL A 109 41.14 -13.95 -29.17
N ALA A 110 40.55 -13.64 -30.33
CA ALA A 110 39.70 -14.56 -31.08
C ALA A 110 40.49 -15.75 -31.68
N SER A 111 41.74 -15.54 -32.11
CA SER A 111 42.57 -16.59 -32.73
C SER A 111 42.98 -17.71 -31.77
N ALA A 112 42.90 -17.49 -30.44
CA ALA A 112 43.14 -18.52 -29.44
C ALA A 112 42.03 -19.58 -29.34
N GLY A 113 40.81 -19.27 -29.83
CA GLY A 113 39.68 -20.21 -29.79
C GLY A 113 39.38 -20.75 -28.38
N SER A 114 39.50 -22.07 -28.19
CA SER A 114 39.30 -22.75 -26.90
C SER A 114 40.44 -22.57 -25.90
N ASN A 115 41.62 -22.12 -26.35
CA ASN A 115 42.83 -21.92 -25.54
C ASN A 115 42.83 -20.55 -24.86
N ARG A 116 41.66 -20.09 -24.43
CA ARG A 116 41.46 -18.77 -23.82
C ARG A 116 40.97 -18.90 -22.38
N LEU A 117 41.68 -18.27 -21.46
CA LEU A 117 41.26 -18.08 -20.07
C LEU A 117 40.77 -16.65 -19.87
N THR A 118 39.50 -16.48 -19.57
CA THR A 118 38.96 -15.18 -19.13
C THR A 118 38.92 -15.15 -17.60
N LEU A 119 39.66 -14.23 -17.01
CA LEU A 119 39.67 -14.00 -15.57
C LEU A 119 38.41 -13.25 -15.16
N VAL A 120 37.66 -13.85 -14.25
CA VAL A 120 36.44 -13.28 -13.67
C VAL A 120 36.69 -12.85 -12.22
N PRO A 121 35.92 -11.88 -11.71
CA PRO A 121 35.99 -11.49 -10.31
C PRO A 121 35.78 -12.66 -9.35
N LEU A 122 36.53 -12.68 -8.24
CA LEU A 122 36.42 -13.72 -7.23
C LEU A 122 35.13 -13.57 -6.44
N ASP A 123 34.41 -14.68 -6.30
CA ASP A 123 33.24 -14.74 -5.42
C ASP A 123 33.65 -14.91 -3.94
N LYS A 124 32.67 -14.82 -3.04
CA LYS A 124 32.89 -14.96 -1.59
C LYS A 124 33.52 -16.31 -1.20
N VAL A 125 33.34 -17.37 -1.98
CA VAL A 125 33.88 -18.71 -1.71
C VAL A 125 35.35 -18.75 -2.08
N ALA A 126 35.70 -18.25 -3.27
CA ALA A 126 37.06 -18.09 -3.75
C ALA A 126 37.88 -17.18 -2.83
N ILE A 127 37.30 -16.06 -2.36
CA ILE A 127 37.96 -15.15 -1.42
C ILE A 127 38.24 -15.85 -0.08
N ALA A 128 37.28 -16.61 0.46
CA ALA A 128 37.48 -17.36 1.71
C ALA A 128 38.57 -18.44 1.58
N ALA A 129 38.57 -19.18 0.46
CA ALA A 129 39.59 -20.18 0.17
C ALA A 129 40.98 -19.55 0.02
N ARG A 130 41.06 -18.40 -0.66
CA ARG A 130 42.30 -17.64 -0.84
C ARG A 130 42.83 -17.12 0.49
N ALA A 131 41.98 -16.53 1.32
CA ALA A 131 42.37 -16.06 2.65
C ALA A 131 42.94 -17.19 3.52
N ALA A 132 42.29 -18.37 3.49
CA ALA A 132 42.77 -19.55 4.21
C ALA A 132 44.13 -20.05 3.71
N ALA A 133 44.43 -19.90 2.42
CA ALA A 133 45.69 -20.32 1.82
C ALA A 133 46.84 -19.33 2.01
N THR A 134 46.56 -18.02 2.11
CA THR A 134 47.61 -16.98 2.14
C THR A 134 47.87 -16.41 3.53
N VAL A 135 46.84 -16.25 4.35
CA VAL A 135 46.95 -15.57 5.66
C VAL A 135 46.26 -16.38 6.76
N ARG A 136 44.92 -16.40 6.75
CA ARG A 136 44.08 -17.14 7.71
C ARG A 136 42.66 -17.34 7.18
N PRO A 137 41.94 -18.37 7.65
CA PRO A 137 40.51 -18.51 7.36
C PRO A 137 39.70 -17.29 7.85
N ILE A 138 38.73 -16.86 7.04
CA ILE A 138 37.81 -15.75 7.37
C ILE A 138 36.35 -16.23 7.31
N SER A 139 35.46 -15.52 8.01
CA SER A 139 34.02 -15.84 8.00
C SER A 139 33.37 -15.51 6.65
N ALA A 140 32.25 -16.16 6.33
CA ALA A 140 31.50 -15.90 5.11
C ALA A 140 30.98 -14.45 5.03
N SER A 141 30.64 -13.84 6.17
CA SER A 141 30.21 -12.44 6.24
C SER A 141 31.37 -11.49 5.89
N LEU A 142 32.57 -11.73 6.43
CA LEU A 142 33.75 -10.94 6.11
C LEU A 142 34.18 -11.14 4.65
N ALA A 143 34.14 -12.37 4.13
CA ALA A 143 34.39 -12.63 2.72
C ALA A 143 33.41 -11.90 1.80
N GLY A 144 32.12 -11.82 2.19
CA GLY A 144 31.12 -11.03 1.48
C GLY A 144 31.37 -9.52 1.53
N ALA A 145 31.82 -9.00 2.68
CA ALA A 145 32.21 -7.59 2.82
C ALA A 145 33.44 -7.26 1.96
N VAL A 146 34.46 -8.14 1.93
CA VAL A 146 35.63 -8.01 1.06
C VAL A 146 35.21 -8.04 -0.41
N ALA A 147 34.38 -9.01 -0.83
CA ALA A 147 33.87 -9.09 -2.20
C ALA A 147 33.20 -7.78 -2.64
N LYS A 148 32.35 -7.20 -1.78
CA LYS A 148 31.68 -5.93 -2.06
C LYS A 148 32.65 -4.75 -2.11
N ALA A 149 33.63 -4.72 -1.21
CA ALA A 149 34.61 -3.65 -1.15
C ALA A 149 35.62 -3.68 -2.32
N THR A 150 35.93 -4.86 -2.86
CA THR A 150 36.98 -5.02 -3.89
C THR A 150 36.42 -5.28 -5.30
N GLY A 151 35.11 -5.44 -5.42
CA GLY A 151 34.47 -5.94 -6.64
C GLY A 151 34.93 -7.34 -7.04
N GLY A 152 35.60 -8.09 -6.14
CA GLY A 152 36.20 -9.39 -6.44
C GLY A 152 37.51 -9.33 -7.24
N ILE A 153 38.09 -8.15 -7.48
CA ILE A 153 39.34 -8.01 -8.23
C ILE A 153 40.52 -8.50 -7.40
N LEU A 154 41.31 -9.43 -7.97
CA LEU A 154 42.34 -10.18 -7.24
C LEU A 154 43.32 -9.29 -6.47
N ALA A 155 43.86 -8.25 -7.10
CA ALA A 155 44.83 -7.36 -6.46
C ALA A 155 44.24 -6.60 -5.26
N ALA A 156 42.98 -6.16 -5.36
CA ALA A 156 42.26 -5.52 -4.25
C ALA A 156 41.86 -6.53 -3.16
N VAL A 157 41.50 -7.76 -3.55
CA VAL A 157 41.27 -8.88 -2.63
C VAL A 157 42.54 -9.21 -1.84
N ASP A 158 43.69 -9.28 -2.50
CA ASP A 158 44.97 -9.56 -1.84
C ASP A 158 45.39 -8.42 -0.91
N ALA A 159 45.17 -7.16 -1.29
CA ALA A 159 45.37 -6.02 -0.41
C ALA A 159 44.47 -6.09 0.84
N ALA A 160 43.20 -6.48 0.68
CA ALA A 160 42.25 -6.67 1.78
C ALA A 160 42.68 -7.83 2.70
N ILE A 161 43.02 -8.99 2.14
CA ILE A 161 43.43 -10.17 2.90
C ILE A 161 44.77 -9.93 3.61
N GLY A 162 45.71 -9.26 2.96
CA GLY A 162 47.00 -8.88 3.56
C GLY A 162 46.83 -8.00 4.79
N ALA A 163 45.90 -7.02 4.75
CA ALA A 163 45.57 -6.18 5.90
C ALA A 163 45.00 -6.98 7.09
N LEU A 164 44.33 -8.09 6.83
CA LEU A 164 43.80 -8.99 7.86
C LEU A 164 44.87 -9.86 8.54
N GLY A 165 46.10 -9.86 8.02
CA GLY A 165 47.26 -10.58 8.57
C GLY A 165 48.03 -9.84 9.66
N GLY A 166 47.66 -8.60 9.97
CA GLY A 166 48.25 -7.78 11.03
C GLY A 166 47.92 -8.22 12.47
N ASP A 167 48.31 -7.41 13.45
CA ASP A 167 48.14 -7.68 14.89
C ASP A 167 46.68 -8.04 15.22
N ARG A 168 46.48 -9.21 15.85
CA ARG A 168 45.16 -9.76 16.20
C ARG A 168 44.41 -8.92 17.23
N SER A 169 45.09 -7.93 17.81
CA SER A 169 44.61 -7.04 18.86
C SER A 169 43.86 -5.81 18.34
N ASP A 170 43.87 -5.54 17.02
CA ASP A 170 43.18 -4.39 16.43
C ASP A 170 41.64 -4.57 16.47
N PRO A 171 40.90 -3.70 17.18
CA PRO A 171 39.45 -3.84 17.36
C PRO A 171 38.63 -3.61 16.09
N ALA A 172 39.21 -3.13 14.98
CA ALA A 172 38.45 -2.77 13.78
C ALA A 172 39.08 -3.26 12.45
N PRO A 173 39.13 -4.58 12.19
CA PRO A 173 39.73 -5.16 10.98
C PRO A 173 39.14 -4.63 9.66
N LEU A 174 37.88 -4.16 9.68
CA LEU A 174 37.23 -3.58 8.51
C LEU A 174 37.81 -2.22 8.11
N ARG A 175 38.33 -1.44 9.07
CA ARG A 175 38.95 -0.13 8.77
C ARG A 175 40.28 -0.31 8.05
N ALA A 176 41.14 -1.20 8.55
CA ALA A 176 42.42 -1.54 7.91
C ALA A 176 42.22 -2.13 6.50
N VAL A 177 41.19 -2.98 6.33
CA VAL A 177 40.79 -3.48 5.00
C VAL A 177 40.38 -2.33 4.07
N ALA A 178 39.51 -1.42 4.54
CA ALA A 178 39.07 -0.30 3.72
C ALA A 178 40.23 0.61 3.30
N GLU A 179 41.16 0.93 4.22
CA GLU A 179 42.36 1.74 3.94
C GLU A 179 43.28 1.05 2.92
N SER A 180 43.54 -0.25 3.08
CA SER A 180 44.38 -1.04 2.16
C SER A 180 43.76 -1.16 0.76
N VAL A 181 42.44 -1.39 0.68
CA VAL A 181 41.72 -1.44 -0.59
C VAL A 181 41.68 -0.08 -1.28
N ALA A 182 41.46 1.00 -0.52
CA ALA A 182 41.48 2.36 -1.06
C ALA A 182 42.86 2.73 -1.63
N GLU A 183 43.95 2.37 -0.92
CA GLU A 183 45.32 2.54 -1.41
C GLU A 183 45.57 1.73 -2.69
N GLN A 184 45.06 0.50 -2.76
CA GLN A 184 45.17 -0.31 -3.96
C GLN A 184 44.39 0.29 -5.15
N HIS A 185 43.19 0.82 -4.93
CA HIS A 185 42.44 1.55 -5.96
C HIS A 185 43.14 2.86 -6.38
N ARG A 186 43.76 3.57 -5.43
CA ARG A 186 44.59 4.75 -5.74
C ARG A 186 45.70 4.39 -6.73
N ARG A 187 46.39 3.26 -6.53
CA ARG A 187 47.42 2.77 -7.46
C ARG A 187 46.87 2.49 -8.85
N MET A 188 45.73 1.80 -8.94
CA MET A 188 45.07 1.54 -10.23
C MET A 188 44.66 2.82 -10.97
N LEU A 189 44.31 3.88 -10.23
CA LEU A 189 43.92 5.17 -10.80
C LEU A 189 45.11 6.02 -11.30
N ILE A 190 46.33 5.81 -10.79
CA ILE A 190 47.53 6.56 -11.22
C ILE A 190 47.75 6.46 -12.72
N GLU A 191 47.52 5.28 -13.29
CA GLU A 191 47.75 4.98 -14.71
C GLU A 191 46.61 5.44 -15.64
N THR A 192 45.53 6.00 -15.09
CA THR A 192 44.37 6.45 -15.87
C THR A 192 44.51 7.90 -16.36
N THR A 193 43.95 8.20 -17.53
CA THR A 193 43.90 9.58 -18.04
C THR A 193 42.79 10.39 -17.36
N ASP A 194 42.86 11.72 -17.41
CA ASP A 194 41.79 12.60 -16.92
C ASP A 194 40.43 12.28 -17.54
N ASN A 195 40.42 11.92 -18.83
CA ASN A 195 39.22 11.55 -19.57
C ASN A 195 38.64 10.21 -19.09
N THR A 196 39.49 9.22 -18.83
CA THR A 196 39.09 7.94 -18.24
C THR A 196 38.54 8.14 -16.83
N ARG A 197 39.18 8.98 -16.01
CA ARG A 197 38.70 9.32 -14.65
C ARG A 197 37.34 10.01 -14.68
N ALA A 198 37.10 10.90 -15.64
CA ALA A 198 35.80 11.53 -15.82
C ALA A 198 34.71 10.51 -16.18
N LEU A 199 35.00 9.53 -17.05
CA LEU A 199 34.08 8.46 -17.40
C LEU A 199 33.83 7.49 -16.22
N LEU A 200 34.87 7.14 -15.45
CA LEU A 200 34.74 6.35 -14.22
C LEU A 200 33.91 7.09 -13.16
N LEU A 201 34.06 8.41 -13.06
CA LEU A 201 33.24 9.23 -12.19
C LEU A 201 31.78 9.23 -12.65
N ALA A 202 31.50 9.24 -13.95
CA ALA A 202 30.13 9.10 -14.47
C ALA A 202 29.53 7.71 -14.17
N ALA A 203 30.34 6.65 -14.28
CA ALA A 203 29.94 5.27 -13.97
C ALA A 203 29.53 5.07 -12.49
N ARG A 204 30.02 5.90 -11.57
CA ARG A 204 29.52 5.95 -10.17
C ARG A 204 28.00 6.13 -10.10
N PHE A 205 27.41 6.77 -11.09
CA PHE A 205 26.00 7.14 -11.12
C PHE A 205 25.15 6.23 -12.01
N GLY A 206 25.70 5.07 -12.41
CA GLY A 206 24.99 4.12 -13.26
C GLY A 206 24.94 4.51 -14.74
N ILE A 207 25.71 5.53 -15.15
CA ILE A 207 25.91 5.82 -16.58
C ILE A 207 26.91 4.78 -17.11
N THR A 208 26.42 3.86 -17.94
CA THR A 208 27.24 2.82 -18.54
C THR A 208 28.35 3.43 -19.39
N PRO A 209 29.61 2.99 -19.25
CA PRO A 209 30.69 3.43 -20.12
C PRO A 209 30.55 2.79 -21.50
N ASP A 210 29.87 3.49 -22.40
CA ASP A 210 29.72 3.14 -23.81
C ASP A 210 30.16 4.31 -24.72
N PRO A 211 30.42 4.09 -26.02
CA PRO A 211 30.90 5.14 -26.92
C PRO A 211 29.96 6.35 -27.02
N ALA A 212 28.64 6.16 -26.94
CA ALA A 212 27.67 7.27 -27.00
C ALA A 212 27.72 8.11 -25.73
N SER A 213 27.75 7.47 -24.55
CA SER A 213 27.88 8.14 -23.26
C SER A 213 29.24 8.86 -23.14
N ALA A 214 30.32 8.20 -23.54
CA ALA A 214 31.68 8.75 -23.49
C ALA A 214 31.90 9.93 -24.45
N ALA A 215 31.36 9.86 -25.67
CA ALA A 215 31.44 10.97 -26.64
C ALA A 215 30.79 12.26 -26.10
N GLN A 216 29.74 12.10 -25.30
CA GLN A 216 29.03 13.22 -24.70
C GLN A 216 29.77 13.75 -23.46
N ILE A 217 30.24 12.88 -22.57
CA ILE A 217 30.90 13.26 -21.32
C ILE A 217 32.28 13.88 -21.56
N VAL A 218 33.06 13.30 -22.48
CA VAL A 218 34.45 13.68 -22.75
C VAL A 218 34.54 14.49 -24.05
N ALA A 219 33.66 15.48 -24.18
CA ALA A 219 33.52 16.28 -25.38
C ALA A 219 34.88 16.82 -25.87
N ARG A 220 35.20 16.56 -27.16
CA ARG A 220 36.46 16.89 -27.87
C ARG A 220 37.58 15.83 -27.81
N ALA A 221 37.39 14.69 -27.16
CA ALA A 221 38.32 13.57 -27.32
C ALA A 221 38.23 12.99 -28.74
N THR A 222 39.38 12.79 -29.39
CA THR A 222 39.46 12.19 -30.74
C THR A 222 39.37 10.67 -30.73
N ASP A 223 39.48 10.03 -29.55
CA ASP A 223 39.57 8.58 -29.38
C ASP A 223 38.65 8.08 -28.24
N VAL A 224 37.34 8.24 -28.47
CA VAL A 224 36.29 7.90 -27.49
C VAL A 224 36.27 6.40 -27.17
N GLU A 225 36.45 5.57 -28.20
CA GLU A 225 36.44 4.11 -28.10
C GLU A 225 37.58 3.59 -27.21
N SER A 226 38.79 4.14 -27.36
CA SER A 226 39.91 3.82 -26.47
C SER A 226 39.67 4.24 -25.02
N ILE A 227 39.02 5.39 -24.79
CA ILE A 227 38.66 5.84 -23.43
C ILE A 227 37.68 4.87 -22.76
N VAL A 228 36.70 4.37 -23.51
CA VAL A 228 35.75 3.35 -23.03
C VAL A 228 36.50 2.07 -22.68
N ASP A 229 37.35 1.59 -23.57
CA ASP A 229 38.18 0.40 -23.32
C ASP A 229 39.08 0.56 -22.08
N LEU A 230 39.66 1.75 -21.87
CA LEU A 230 40.46 2.06 -20.67
C LEU A 230 39.62 2.06 -19.39
N ALA A 231 38.39 2.58 -19.44
CA ALA A 231 37.50 2.58 -18.27
C ALA A 231 37.04 1.15 -17.93
N CYS A 232 36.61 0.39 -18.92
CA CYS A 232 36.14 -0.99 -18.76
C CYS A 232 37.25 -1.95 -18.33
N SER A 233 38.50 -1.73 -18.78
CA SER A 233 39.65 -2.55 -18.38
C SER A 233 40.33 -2.12 -17.07
N SER A 234 39.91 -1.01 -16.46
CA SER A 234 40.54 -0.44 -15.26
C SER A 234 40.53 -1.34 -14.01
N GLY A 235 39.60 -2.30 -13.94
CA GLY A 235 39.36 -3.10 -12.72
C GLY A 235 38.65 -2.31 -11.61
N LEU A 236 38.12 -1.12 -11.91
CA LEU A 236 37.42 -0.26 -10.94
C LEU A 236 35.90 -0.30 -11.10
N LEU A 237 35.40 -1.04 -12.07
CA LEU A 237 33.98 -1.24 -12.33
C LEU A 237 33.56 -2.64 -11.89
N ASP A 238 32.34 -2.75 -11.37
CA ASP A 238 31.71 -4.04 -11.14
C ASP A 238 31.19 -4.65 -12.45
N THR A 239 30.57 -5.83 -12.35
CA THR A 239 30.03 -6.55 -13.53
C THR A 239 28.89 -5.82 -14.24
N THR A 240 28.32 -4.78 -13.63
CA THR A 240 27.27 -3.94 -14.23
C THR A 240 27.83 -2.70 -14.91
N GLY A 241 29.15 -2.46 -14.80
CA GLY A 241 29.79 -1.25 -15.29
C GLY A 241 29.68 -0.07 -14.32
N THR A 242 29.32 -0.31 -13.05
CA THR A 242 29.24 0.73 -12.01
C THR A 242 30.55 0.82 -11.24
N LEU A 243 30.95 2.01 -10.82
CA LEU A 243 32.18 2.21 -10.02
C LEU A 243 32.10 1.45 -8.68
N ILE A 244 33.15 0.70 -8.35
CA ILE A 244 33.30 0.00 -7.07
C ILE A 244 33.35 1.05 -5.94
N PRO A 245 32.51 0.94 -4.88
CA PRO A 245 32.36 2.01 -3.88
C PRO A 245 33.66 2.46 -3.19
N SER A 246 34.60 1.56 -2.94
CA SER A 246 35.87 1.89 -2.28
C SER A 246 36.88 2.61 -3.19
N ALA A 247 36.64 2.65 -4.51
CA ALA A 247 37.44 3.42 -5.46
C ALA A 247 37.02 4.91 -5.52
N GLU A 248 35.86 5.25 -4.93
CA GLU A 248 35.30 6.59 -5.00
C GLU A 248 36.18 7.65 -4.33
N ALA A 249 36.56 7.44 -3.07
CA ALA A 249 37.37 8.41 -2.34
C ALA A 249 38.75 8.65 -3.00
N PRO A 250 39.51 7.61 -3.41
CA PRO A 250 40.72 7.78 -4.20
C PRO A 250 40.51 8.54 -5.53
N LEU A 251 39.40 8.27 -6.24
CA LEU A 251 39.07 8.96 -7.49
C LEU A 251 38.81 10.45 -7.26
N ILE A 252 38.06 10.79 -6.21
CA ILE A 252 37.77 12.19 -5.84
C ILE A 252 39.05 12.91 -5.40
N GLU A 253 39.89 12.26 -4.60
CA GLU A 253 41.19 12.79 -4.14
C GLU A 253 42.09 13.15 -5.35
N MET A 254 42.16 12.27 -6.34
CA MET A 254 43.01 12.47 -7.53
C MET A 254 42.49 13.55 -8.49
N ILE A 255 41.18 13.65 -8.67
CA ILE A 255 40.58 14.69 -9.52
C ILE A 255 40.58 16.05 -8.79
N GLY A 256 40.43 16.03 -7.47
CA GLY A 256 40.25 17.18 -6.60
C GLY A 256 38.78 17.58 -6.46
N GLU A 257 38.33 17.88 -5.23
CA GLU A 257 36.90 18.12 -4.92
C GLU A 257 36.24 19.21 -5.76
N ALA A 258 36.94 20.31 -6.05
CA ALA A 258 36.40 21.40 -6.87
C ALA A 258 36.20 20.98 -8.33
N ARG A 259 37.15 20.22 -8.90
CA ARG A 259 37.08 19.72 -10.27
C ARG A 259 36.10 18.56 -10.39
N CYS A 260 35.99 17.71 -9.38
CA CYS A 260 34.93 16.71 -9.27
C CYS A 260 33.56 17.38 -9.33
N ARG A 261 33.29 18.38 -8.49
CA ARG A 261 32.00 19.09 -8.51
C ARG A 261 31.70 19.70 -9.90
N ALA A 262 32.69 20.31 -10.53
CA ALA A 262 32.54 20.86 -11.89
C ALA A 262 32.24 19.77 -12.94
N LEU A 263 32.96 18.65 -12.90
CA LEU A 263 32.72 17.51 -13.79
C LEU A 263 31.35 16.88 -13.55
N LEU A 264 30.92 16.74 -12.29
CA LEU A 264 29.61 16.22 -11.92
C LEU A 264 28.48 17.10 -12.44
N SER A 265 28.59 18.42 -12.27
CA SER A 265 27.63 19.37 -12.85
C SER A 265 27.58 19.22 -14.37
N SER A 266 28.74 19.19 -15.03
CA SER A 266 28.82 19.04 -16.49
C SER A 266 28.24 17.71 -16.98
N VAL A 267 28.55 16.60 -16.32
CA VAL A 267 28.03 15.26 -16.67
C VAL A 267 26.52 15.23 -16.49
N THR A 268 26.00 15.78 -15.39
CA THR A 268 24.56 15.84 -15.12
C THR A 268 23.85 16.71 -16.15
N ASP A 269 24.38 17.90 -16.48
CA ASP A 269 23.86 18.77 -17.53
C ASP A 269 23.78 18.09 -18.89
N ILE A 270 24.80 17.30 -19.23
CA ILE A 270 24.86 16.56 -20.49
C ILE A 270 23.85 15.42 -20.47
N ALA A 271 23.81 14.64 -19.38
CA ALA A 271 22.93 13.49 -19.26
C ALA A 271 21.45 13.88 -19.26
N THR A 272 21.09 15.00 -18.62
CA THR A 272 19.73 15.56 -18.67
C THR A 272 19.36 16.03 -20.08
N ARG A 273 20.24 16.80 -20.75
CA ARG A 273 19.95 17.32 -22.12
C ARG A 273 19.84 16.21 -23.16
N SER A 274 20.66 15.19 -23.05
CA SER A 274 20.71 14.07 -23.99
C SER A 274 19.73 12.94 -23.67
N ARG A 275 18.91 13.08 -22.61
CA ARG A 275 17.97 12.05 -22.11
C ARG A 275 18.64 10.70 -21.82
N LEU A 276 19.88 10.74 -21.31
CA LEU A 276 20.60 9.54 -20.87
C LEU A 276 20.15 9.07 -19.47
N LEU A 277 19.41 9.91 -18.74
CA LEU A 277 18.88 9.58 -17.42
C LEU A 277 17.45 9.05 -17.55
N ASP A 278 17.19 7.90 -16.94
CA ASP A 278 15.85 7.48 -16.58
C ASP A 278 15.50 7.90 -15.14
N ALA A 279 14.24 7.71 -14.74
CA ALA A 279 13.78 8.09 -13.40
C ALA A 279 14.53 7.33 -12.27
N THR A 280 14.99 6.11 -12.53
CA THR A 280 15.69 5.28 -11.53
C THR A 280 17.10 5.82 -11.30
N ALA A 281 17.85 6.11 -12.36
CA ALA A 281 19.16 6.70 -12.32
C ALA A 281 19.12 8.12 -11.74
N ALA A 282 18.14 8.93 -12.14
CA ALA A 282 17.94 10.27 -11.58
C ALA A 282 17.64 10.25 -10.08
N ARG A 283 16.81 9.31 -9.61
CA ARG A 283 16.56 9.14 -8.17
C ARG A 283 17.81 8.69 -7.43
N ALA A 284 18.55 7.75 -7.98
CA ALA A 284 19.81 7.27 -7.40
C ALA A 284 20.90 8.35 -7.36
N LEU A 285 20.87 9.33 -8.27
CA LEU A 285 21.72 10.52 -8.22
C LEU A 285 21.36 11.39 -7.01
N ALA A 286 20.09 11.70 -6.83
CA ALA A 286 19.60 12.52 -5.72
C ALA A 286 19.87 11.87 -4.35
N GLU A 287 19.59 10.57 -4.20
CA GLU A 287 19.84 9.79 -2.98
C GLU A 287 21.33 9.75 -2.57
N ARG A 288 22.23 9.92 -3.54
CA ARG A 288 23.67 10.01 -3.31
C ARG A 288 24.15 11.44 -3.01
N GLY A 289 23.23 12.39 -2.84
CA GLY A 289 23.49 13.78 -2.46
C GLY A 289 23.87 14.70 -3.62
N VAL A 290 23.56 14.34 -4.87
CA VAL A 290 23.83 15.20 -6.02
C VAL A 290 22.78 16.31 -6.09
N VAL A 291 23.20 17.54 -5.80
CA VAL A 291 22.37 18.74 -5.89
C VAL A 291 22.61 19.42 -7.24
N HIS A 292 21.58 19.48 -8.11
CA HIS A 292 21.70 20.05 -9.45
C HIS A 292 20.33 20.50 -10.01
N PRO A 293 20.17 21.75 -10.49
CA PRO A 293 18.89 22.27 -10.98
C PRO A 293 18.26 21.43 -12.11
N GLY A 294 19.05 21.05 -13.12
CA GLY A 294 18.54 20.22 -14.22
C GLY A 294 18.15 18.80 -13.82
N LEU A 295 18.72 18.26 -12.73
CA LEU A 295 18.31 16.97 -12.20
C LEU A 295 17.01 17.11 -11.42
N ALA A 296 16.92 18.15 -10.59
CA ALA A 296 15.74 18.52 -9.84
C ALA A 296 14.53 18.74 -10.76
N ASP A 297 14.68 19.56 -11.81
CA ASP A 297 13.64 19.81 -12.82
C ASP A 297 13.21 18.53 -13.56
N PHE A 298 14.18 17.68 -13.93
CA PHE A 298 13.89 16.40 -14.57
C PHE A 298 13.07 15.48 -13.65
N LEU A 299 13.45 15.38 -12.37
CA LEU A 299 12.74 14.58 -11.37
C LEU A 299 11.31 15.10 -11.15
N VAL A 300 11.10 16.42 -11.12
CA VAL A 300 9.75 17.02 -11.07
C VAL A 300 8.94 16.65 -12.31
N GLN A 301 9.52 16.74 -13.51
CA GLN A 301 8.81 16.37 -14.75
C GLN A 301 8.44 14.88 -14.79
N GLN A 302 9.34 14.00 -14.32
CA GLN A 302 9.05 12.58 -14.18
C GLN A 302 7.96 12.36 -13.13
N ALA A 303 8.03 13.05 -11.99
CA ALA A 303 7.02 12.99 -10.94
C ALA A 303 5.65 13.46 -11.41
N ASP A 304 5.56 14.51 -12.23
CA ASP A 304 4.32 15.02 -12.82
C ASP A 304 3.63 13.98 -13.72
N SER A 305 4.40 13.12 -14.39
CA SER A 305 3.90 12.10 -15.32
C SER A 305 3.77 10.69 -14.73
N ALA A 306 4.29 10.47 -13.51
CA ALA A 306 4.33 9.17 -12.86
C ALA A 306 2.96 8.66 -12.36
N ALA A 307 2.90 7.39 -11.96
CA ALA A 307 1.78 6.91 -11.14
C ALA A 307 1.83 7.57 -9.75
N VAL A 308 0.68 7.67 -9.07
CA VAL A 308 0.59 8.37 -7.78
C VAL A 308 1.46 7.72 -6.69
N GLU A 309 1.64 6.40 -6.77
CA GLU A 309 2.44 5.60 -5.85
C GLU A 309 3.94 5.92 -5.92
N THR A 310 4.43 6.35 -7.08
CA THR A 310 5.85 6.66 -7.30
C THR A 310 6.15 8.15 -7.36
N ALA A 311 5.14 8.98 -7.66
CA ALA A 311 5.29 10.42 -7.75
C ALA A 311 5.84 11.05 -6.46
N GLY A 312 5.37 10.59 -5.29
CA GLY A 312 5.83 11.12 -3.99
C GLY A 312 7.34 10.98 -3.80
N ALA A 313 7.87 9.77 -4.02
CA ALA A 313 9.30 9.49 -3.92
C ALA A 313 10.14 10.27 -4.95
N LEU A 314 9.59 10.56 -6.13
CA LEU A 314 10.27 11.39 -7.14
C LEU A 314 10.30 12.88 -6.75
N TYR A 315 9.22 13.41 -6.13
CA TYR A 315 9.25 14.76 -5.58
C TYR A 315 10.23 14.88 -4.41
N ASP A 316 10.27 13.88 -3.52
CA ASP A 316 11.24 13.86 -2.43
C ASP A 316 12.68 13.87 -2.97
N ALA A 317 12.96 13.02 -3.98
CA ALA A 317 14.24 13.03 -4.67
C ALA A 317 14.54 14.36 -5.39
N ALA A 318 13.53 15.04 -5.92
CA ALA A 318 13.73 16.37 -6.51
C ALA A 318 14.16 17.40 -5.46
N VAL A 319 13.56 17.36 -4.27
CA VAL A 319 13.96 18.20 -3.13
C VAL A 319 15.39 17.87 -2.68
N ASP A 320 15.75 16.59 -2.59
CA ASP A 320 17.12 16.15 -2.29
C ASP A 320 18.12 16.63 -3.36
N ALA A 321 17.70 16.71 -4.63
CA ALA A 321 18.47 17.28 -5.73
C ALA A 321 18.52 18.83 -5.74
N GLY A 322 17.91 19.49 -4.75
CA GLY A 322 17.94 20.94 -4.56
C GLY A 322 16.74 21.70 -5.11
N PHE A 323 15.65 21.03 -5.50
CA PHE A 323 14.41 21.73 -5.82
C PHE A 323 13.85 22.41 -4.57
N ASP A 324 13.23 23.59 -4.75
CA ASP A 324 12.56 24.27 -3.64
C ASP A 324 11.38 23.43 -3.11
N SER A 325 11.48 22.99 -1.86
CA SER A 325 10.43 22.22 -1.21
C SER A 325 9.13 23.01 -1.06
N ALA A 326 9.17 24.33 -0.94
CA ALA A 326 7.97 25.16 -0.84
C ALA A 326 7.22 25.18 -2.18
N ALA A 327 7.93 25.37 -3.30
CA ALA A 327 7.35 25.32 -4.64
C ALA A 327 6.70 23.95 -5.00
N LEU A 328 7.11 22.85 -4.37
CA LEU A 328 6.48 21.53 -4.56
C LEU A 328 5.37 21.21 -3.56
N ALA A 329 5.11 22.07 -2.58
CA ALA A 329 4.20 21.78 -1.48
C ALA A 329 2.78 21.46 -1.98
N ALA A 330 2.24 22.22 -2.94
CA ALA A 330 0.92 21.92 -3.53
C ALA A 330 0.87 20.54 -4.19
N ARG A 331 1.85 20.21 -5.06
CA ARG A 331 1.92 18.90 -5.75
C ARG A 331 2.10 17.73 -4.77
N ARG A 332 2.97 17.89 -3.76
CA ARG A 332 3.19 16.87 -2.72
C ARG A 332 1.96 16.67 -1.85
N SER A 333 1.22 17.73 -1.54
CA SER A 333 -0.04 17.64 -0.79
C SER A 333 -1.09 16.79 -1.52
N GLU A 334 -1.21 16.95 -2.84
CA GLU A 334 -2.17 16.21 -3.66
C GLU A 334 -1.81 14.72 -3.74
N VAL A 335 -0.54 14.39 -3.97
CA VAL A 335 -0.06 13.00 -3.98
C VAL A 335 -0.22 12.33 -2.61
N ALA A 336 0.12 13.02 -1.52
CA ALA A 336 -0.08 12.50 -0.17
C ALA A 336 -1.56 12.22 0.12
N ALA A 337 -2.47 13.09 -0.33
CA ALA A 337 -3.91 12.89 -0.17
C ALA A 337 -4.40 11.66 -0.96
N ALA A 338 -3.98 11.52 -2.22
CA ALA A 338 -4.38 10.42 -3.09
C ALA A 338 -3.82 9.04 -2.67
N THR A 339 -2.62 9.02 -2.07
CA THR A 339 -2.03 7.81 -1.49
C THR A 339 -2.65 7.42 -0.14
N GLY A 340 -3.44 8.30 0.47
CA GLY A 340 -4.15 8.04 1.72
C GLY A 340 -3.38 8.43 2.97
N ASN A 341 -2.51 9.44 2.88
CA ASN A 341 -1.78 10.02 4.02
C ASN A 341 -2.29 11.44 4.32
N PRO A 342 -3.44 11.60 5.02
CA PRO A 342 -4.04 12.90 5.26
C PRO A 342 -3.18 13.83 6.12
N ASP A 343 -2.31 13.28 6.98
CA ASP A 343 -1.45 14.07 7.86
C ASP A 343 -0.29 14.70 7.10
N GLU A 344 0.33 13.97 6.17
CA GLU A 344 1.31 14.53 5.24
C GLU A 344 0.66 15.52 4.26
N ALA A 345 -0.51 15.18 3.73
CA ALA A 345 -1.25 16.02 2.83
C ALA A 345 -1.56 17.39 3.45
N ALA A 346 -2.09 17.40 4.68
CA ALA A 346 -2.34 18.62 5.44
C ALA A 346 -1.06 19.43 5.67
N ARG A 347 0.04 18.78 6.09
CA ARG A 347 1.30 19.47 6.36
C ARG A 347 1.85 20.18 5.13
N PHE A 348 1.81 19.55 3.96
CA PHE A 348 2.25 20.19 2.71
C PHE A 348 1.28 21.28 2.25
N ALA A 349 -0.03 21.08 2.42
CA ALA A 349 -1.00 22.12 2.10
C ALA A 349 -0.84 23.36 3.01
N ASP A 350 -0.58 23.17 4.31
CA ASP A 350 -0.38 24.25 5.28
C ASP A 350 0.81 25.15 4.90
N VAL A 351 1.89 24.59 4.32
CA VAL A 351 3.02 25.39 3.78
C VAL A 351 2.53 26.41 2.73
N VAL A 352 1.60 26.00 1.86
CA VAL A 352 1.03 26.86 0.82
C VAL A 352 0.05 27.87 1.43
N LEU A 353 -0.79 27.44 2.39
CA LEU A 353 -1.80 28.28 3.02
C LEU A 353 -1.17 29.36 3.93
N ASP A 354 -0.15 29.02 4.71
CA ASP A 354 0.59 29.96 5.55
C ASP A 354 1.39 30.95 4.69
N GLY A 355 1.92 30.47 3.55
CA GLY A 355 2.67 31.24 2.58
C GLY A 355 1.82 31.90 1.48
N ALA A 356 0.50 32.05 1.66
CA ALA A 356 -0.43 32.27 0.56
C ALA A 356 -0.12 33.43 -0.40
N ALA A 357 0.56 34.48 0.07
CA ALA A 357 0.96 35.62 -0.77
C ALA A 357 2.06 35.27 -1.79
N GLY A 358 2.83 34.20 -1.58
CA GLY A 358 3.94 33.78 -2.42
C GLY A 358 3.60 32.71 -3.46
N PHE A 359 2.38 32.19 -3.45
CA PHE A 359 1.93 31.12 -4.35
C PHE A 359 0.93 31.62 -5.39
N ASP A 360 0.87 30.93 -6.53
CA ASP A 360 -0.10 31.26 -7.57
C ASP A 360 -1.52 30.75 -7.22
N ALA A 361 -2.50 31.15 -8.04
CA ALA A 361 -3.89 30.76 -7.82
C ALA A 361 -4.15 29.26 -7.97
N THR A 362 -3.30 28.52 -8.69
CA THR A 362 -3.44 27.07 -8.91
C THR A 362 -2.92 26.27 -7.73
N ASP A 363 -1.78 26.67 -7.17
CA ASP A 363 -1.21 26.07 -5.97
C ASP A 363 -2.11 26.30 -4.76
N LEU A 364 -2.60 27.55 -4.58
CA LEU A 364 -3.56 27.88 -3.53
C LEU A 364 -4.84 27.04 -3.64
N ARG A 365 -5.38 26.91 -4.86
CA ARG A 365 -6.59 26.12 -5.10
C ARG A 365 -6.37 24.65 -4.76
N THR A 366 -5.23 24.08 -5.16
CA THR A 366 -4.85 22.69 -4.85
C THR A 366 -4.72 22.48 -3.34
N ALA A 367 -4.02 23.36 -2.64
CA ALA A 367 -3.85 23.29 -1.19
C ALA A 367 -5.18 23.40 -0.44
N VAL A 368 -6.07 24.30 -0.87
CA VAL A 368 -7.43 24.42 -0.31
C VAL A 368 -8.25 23.17 -0.58
N ARG A 369 -8.25 22.63 -1.80
CA ARG A 369 -8.96 21.39 -2.15
C ARG A 369 -8.50 20.22 -1.31
N VAL A 370 -7.18 20.03 -1.16
CA VAL A 370 -6.58 18.98 -0.34
C VAL A 370 -6.98 19.15 1.13
N SER A 371 -6.78 20.35 1.69
CA SER A 371 -7.11 20.64 3.09
C SER A 371 -8.60 20.47 3.39
N ALA A 372 -9.47 20.91 2.49
CA ALA A 372 -10.91 20.77 2.62
C ALA A 372 -11.32 19.29 2.55
N SER A 373 -10.72 18.51 1.66
CA SER A 373 -10.96 17.08 1.55
C SER A 373 -10.49 16.32 2.79
N VAL A 374 -9.31 16.65 3.32
CA VAL A 374 -8.81 16.11 4.60
C VAL A 374 -9.74 16.50 5.76
N ALA A 375 -10.22 17.74 5.82
CA ALA A 375 -11.19 18.17 6.83
C ALA A 375 -12.50 17.37 6.74
N ALA A 376 -13.03 17.12 5.54
CA ALA A 376 -14.21 16.29 5.33
C ALA A 376 -13.98 14.83 5.79
N GLN A 377 -12.81 14.26 5.50
CA GLN A 377 -12.42 12.91 5.96
C GLN A 377 -12.30 12.82 7.49
N ARG A 378 -11.90 13.92 8.13
CA ARG A 378 -11.85 14.09 9.59
C ARG A 378 -13.20 14.45 10.22
N GLY A 379 -14.29 14.43 9.45
CA GLY A 379 -15.63 14.70 9.98
C GLY A 379 -15.88 16.17 10.31
N MET A 380 -15.18 17.09 9.65
CA MET A 380 -15.26 18.53 9.87
C MET A 380 -15.80 19.24 8.62
N ALA A 381 -17.03 18.93 8.21
CA ALA A 381 -17.63 19.48 6.99
C ALA A 381 -17.70 21.02 6.99
N SER A 382 -18.01 21.65 8.13
CA SER A 382 -17.99 23.11 8.26
C SER A 382 -16.60 23.70 8.02
N ARG A 383 -15.53 23.03 8.48
CA ARG A 383 -14.14 23.45 8.18
C ARG A 383 -13.82 23.29 6.70
N SER A 384 -14.28 22.21 6.06
CA SER A 384 -14.17 22.04 4.60
C SER A 384 -14.80 23.22 3.85
N ALA A 385 -16.02 23.61 4.22
CA ALA A 385 -16.70 24.76 3.62
C ALA A 385 -15.97 26.09 3.90
N GLN A 386 -15.47 26.30 5.13
CA GLN A 386 -14.73 27.51 5.51
C GLN A 386 -13.44 27.69 4.69
N LEU A 387 -12.71 26.62 4.38
CA LEU A 387 -11.50 26.68 3.57
C LEU A 387 -11.79 27.18 2.14
N PHE A 388 -12.85 26.68 1.51
CA PHE A 388 -13.29 27.18 0.21
C PHE A 388 -13.80 28.63 0.29
N ALA A 389 -14.54 28.98 1.36
CA ALA A 389 -15.02 30.35 1.57
C ALA A 389 -13.85 31.34 1.74
N TRP A 390 -12.78 30.96 2.43
CA TRP A 390 -11.56 31.76 2.57
C TRP A 390 -10.83 31.97 1.24
N LEU A 391 -10.79 30.95 0.37
CA LEU A 391 -10.22 31.08 -0.97
C LEU A 391 -10.99 32.13 -1.79
N GLY A 392 -12.32 32.20 -1.62
CA GLY A 392 -13.16 33.20 -2.25
C GLY A 392 -13.53 32.86 -3.70
N GLU A 393 -14.69 33.35 -4.13
CA GLU A 393 -15.38 32.91 -5.35
C GLU A 393 -14.54 33.11 -6.62
N ASP A 394 -13.79 34.22 -6.70
CA ASP A 394 -12.94 34.55 -7.86
C ASP A 394 -11.78 33.57 -8.09
N ARG A 395 -11.34 32.85 -7.04
CA ARG A 395 -10.18 31.95 -7.10
C ARG A 395 -10.57 30.47 -7.14
N LEU A 396 -11.83 30.13 -6.83
CA LEU A 396 -12.33 28.76 -6.81
C LEU A 396 -12.13 28.06 -8.16
N GLY A 397 -12.43 28.74 -9.27
CA GLY A 397 -12.36 28.14 -10.60
C GLY A 397 -13.12 26.81 -10.65
N PRO A 398 -12.52 25.72 -11.19
CA PRO A 398 -13.13 24.38 -11.20
C PRO A 398 -13.60 23.85 -9.85
N ASP A 399 -12.98 24.25 -8.75
CA ASP A 399 -13.27 23.72 -7.42
C ASP A 399 -14.52 24.37 -6.77
N ALA A 400 -15.19 25.27 -7.48
CA ALA A 400 -16.49 25.82 -7.07
C ALA A 400 -17.55 24.72 -6.86
N VAL A 401 -17.48 23.60 -7.59
CA VAL A 401 -18.36 22.43 -7.35
C VAL A 401 -18.10 21.79 -5.98
N TRP A 402 -16.84 21.70 -5.54
CA TRP A 402 -16.49 21.11 -4.24
C TRP A 402 -16.76 22.07 -3.08
N ALA A 403 -16.62 23.37 -3.31
CA ALA A 403 -17.08 24.41 -2.41
C ALA A 403 -18.60 24.29 -2.16
N ALA A 404 -19.37 24.16 -3.25
CA ALA A 404 -20.82 24.03 -3.15
C ALA A 404 -21.25 22.72 -2.45
N LEU A 405 -20.59 21.60 -2.76
CA LEU A 405 -20.84 20.31 -2.09
C LEU A 405 -20.52 20.40 -0.58
N SER A 406 -19.38 20.99 -0.22
CA SER A 406 -18.96 21.15 1.18
C SER A 406 -19.92 22.05 1.95
N ALA A 407 -20.37 23.15 1.35
CA ALA A 407 -21.36 24.05 1.94
C ALA A 407 -22.71 23.34 2.17
N ALA A 408 -23.20 22.60 1.16
CA ALA A 408 -24.43 21.83 1.29
C ALA A 408 -24.32 20.75 2.39
N ALA A 409 -23.19 20.04 2.47
CA ALA A 409 -22.94 19.05 3.52
C ALA A 409 -22.90 19.68 4.92
N ALA A 410 -22.32 20.88 5.05
CA ALA A 410 -22.24 21.65 6.29
C ALA A 410 -23.56 22.35 6.68
N GLY A 411 -24.61 22.25 5.86
CA GLY A 411 -25.90 22.89 6.14
C GLY A 411 -26.02 24.35 5.67
N ASP A 412 -25.03 24.92 4.99
CA ASP A 412 -25.08 26.29 4.46
C ASP A 412 -25.62 26.30 3.01
N ARG A 413 -26.95 26.27 2.91
CA ARG A 413 -27.68 26.29 1.63
C ARG A 413 -27.35 27.52 0.79
N SER A 414 -27.16 28.67 1.42
CA SER A 414 -26.89 29.94 0.73
C SER A 414 -25.47 30.00 0.16
N ALA A 415 -24.46 29.51 0.88
CA ALA A 415 -23.10 29.40 0.35
C ALA A 415 -23.01 28.37 -0.79
N ALA A 416 -23.80 27.31 -0.74
CA ALA A 416 -23.89 26.34 -1.83
C ALA A 416 -24.42 26.98 -3.13
N ASP A 417 -25.48 27.82 -3.05
CA ASP A 417 -26.02 28.53 -4.20
C ASP A 417 -25.01 29.52 -4.81
N ARG A 418 -24.33 30.30 -3.97
CA ARG A 418 -23.30 31.25 -4.45
C ARG A 418 -22.17 30.54 -5.19
N SER A 419 -21.69 29.43 -4.62
CA SER A 419 -20.65 28.61 -5.26
C SER A 419 -21.13 28.01 -6.58
N MET A 420 -22.39 27.56 -6.65
CA MET A 420 -22.98 27.04 -7.89
C MET A 420 -23.16 28.11 -8.97
N ALA A 421 -23.43 29.36 -8.61
CA ALA A 421 -23.48 30.46 -9.57
C ALA A 421 -22.12 30.62 -10.27
N ALA A 422 -21.01 30.53 -9.53
CA ALA A 422 -19.66 30.58 -10.10
C ALA A 422 -19.38 29.42 -11.07
N VAL A 423 -19.94 28.23 -10.84
CA VAL A 423 -19.79 27.05 -11.73
C VAL A 423 -20.37 27.32 -13.12
N THR A 424 -21.46 28.09 -13.23
CA THR A 424 -22.13 28.35 -14.52
C THR A 424 -21.27 29.13 -15.51
N ALA A 425 -20.26 29.87 -15.02
CA ALA A 425 -19.33 30.63 -15.85
C ALA A 425 -18.14 29.79 -16.35
N LEU A 426 -17.98 28.54 -15.89
CA LEU A 426 -16.85 27.69 -16.23
C LEU A 426 -17.03 26.97 -17.57
N ALA A 427 -15.91 26.54 -18.17
CA ALA A 427 -15.94 25.70 -19.35
C ALA A 427 -16.68 24.37 -19.08
N PRO A 428 -17.59 23.92 -19.98
CA PRO A 428 -18.44 22.76 -19.76
C PRO A 428 -17.69 21.44 -20.04
N THR A 429 -16.62 21.19 -19.29
CA THR A 429 -15.86 19.92 -19.35
C THR A 429 -16.65 18.79 -18.67
N SER A 430 -16.34 17.53 -18.98
CA SER A 430 -17.00 16.37 -18.35
C SER A 430 -16.89 16.37 -16.83
N SER A 431 -15.75 16.82 -16.28
CA SER A 431 -15.53 16.92 -14.83
C SER A 431 -16.42 17.98 -14.20
N ILE A 432 -16.51 19.18 -14.80
CA ILE A 432 -17.41 20.24 -14.33
C ILE A 432 -18.87 19.82 -14.45
N ALA A 433 -19.26 19.16 -15.55
CA ALA A 433 -20.61 18.66 -15.74
C ALA A 433 -20.98 17.59 -14.70
N SER A 434 -20.06 16.66 -14.39
CA SER A 434 -20.24 15.66 -13.33
C SER A 434 -20.41 16.33 -11.96
N GLY A 435 -19.51 17.23 -11.58
CA GLY A 435 -19.58 17.95 -10.30
C GLY A 435 -20.83 18.82 -10.18
N SER A 436 -21.22 19.51 -11.25
CA SER A 436 -22.44 20.33 -11.29
C SER A 436 -23.70 19.48 -11.08
N LEU A 437 -23.80 18.33 -11.76
CA LEU A 437 -24.91 17.38 -11.58
C LEU A 437 -24.95 16.78 -10.17
N LEU A 438 -23.78 16.48 -9.58
CA LEU A 438 -23.67 15.98 -8.21
C LEU A 438 -24.27 16.99 -7.23
N VAL A 439 -23.82 18.24 -7.28
CA VAL A 439 -24.30 19.29 -6.39
C VAL A 439 -25.76 19.62 -6.65
N THR A 440 -26.18 19.68 -7.92
CA THR A 440 -27.60 19.89 -8.30
C THR A 440 -28.48 18.80 -7.72
N GLY A 441 -28.01 17.55 -7.74
CA GLY A 441 -28.70 16.42 -7.14
C GLY A 441 -28.80 16.53 -5.61
N VAL A 442 -27.70 16.91 -4.93
CA VAL A 442 -27.70 17.12 -3.47
C VAL A 442 -28.65 18.25 -3.08
N ILE A 443 -28.49 19.44 -3.69
CA ILE A 443 -29.36 20.59 -3.47
C ILE A 443 -30.82 20.24 -3.76
N GLY A 444 -31.09 19.60 -4.91
CA GLY A 444 -32.44 19.19 -5.28
C GLY A 444 -33.05 18.20 -4.29
N SER A 445 -32.25 17.34 -3.67
CA SER A 445 -32.72 16.40 -2.64
C SER A 445 -33.07 17.11 -1.33
N ILE A 446 -32.32 18.17 -0.96
CA ILE A 446 -32.61 19.04 0.20
C ILE A 446 -33.90 19.83 -0.05
N ASP A 447 -34.06 20.41 -1.24
CA ASP A 447 -35.19 21.28 -1.58
C ASP A 447 -36.46 20.48 -1.96
N SER A 448 -36.36 19.16 -2.12
CA SER A 448 -37.47 18.33 -2.58
C SER A 448 -38.65 18.32 -1.59
N ARG A 449 -39.86 18.62 -2.09
CA ARG A 449 -41.14 18.58 -1.35
C ARG A 449 -42.22 17.75 -2.06
N SER A 450 -41.83 17.03 -3.12
CA SER A 450 -42.70 16.15 -3.89
C SER A 450 -41.91 14.95 -4.45
N ALA A 451 -42.61 13.86 -4.76
CA ALA A 451 -42.02 12.66 -5.34
C ALA A 451 -41.32 12.92 -6.69
N ALA A 452 -41.86 13.82 -7.51
CA ALA A 452 -41.27 14.21 -8.78
C ALA A 452 -39.93 14.96 -8.59
N ALA A 453 -39.88 15.90 -7.65
CA ALA A 453 -38.64 16.64 -7.33
C ALA A 453 -37.56 15.70 -6.75
N SER A 454 -37.94 14.79 -5.84
CA SER A 454 -37.04 13.78 -5.29
C SER A 454 -36.47 12.85 -6.39
N SER A 455 -37.33 12.43 -7.34
CA SER A 455 -36.90 11.61 -8.48
C SER A 455 -35.95 12.36 -9.43
N ALA A 456 -36.17 13.66 -9.65
CA ALA A 456 -35.28 14.51 -10.44
C ALA A 456 -33.90 14.67 -9.78
N ALA A 457 -33.86 14.86 -8.46
CA ALA A 457 -32.61 14.89 -7.68
C ALA A 457 -31.84 13.57 -7.81
N ALA A 458 -32.53 12.44 -7.63
CA ALA A 458 -31.94 11.12 -7.81
C ALA A 458 -31.40 10.91 -9.24
N ASN A 459 -32.10 11.41 -10.26
CA ASN A 459 -31.64 11.33 -11.65
C ASN A 459 -30.36 12.15 -11.86
N ALA A 460 -30.27 13.36 -11.31
CA ALA A 460 -29.08 14.21 -11.40
C ALA A 460 -27.86 13.51 -10.75
N LEU A 461 -28.03 12.93 -9.56
CA LEU A 461 -26.99 12.15 -8.88
C LEU A 461 -26.52 10.95 -9.72
N MET A 462 -27.45 10.18 -10.29
CA MET A 462 -27.09 9.05 -11.15
C MET A 462 -26.33 9.49 -12.40
N ARG A 463 -26.75 10.60 -13.03
CA ARG A 463 -26.07 11.16 -14.20
C ARG A 463 -24.69 11.71 -13.87
N ALA A 464 -24.51 12.33 -12.69
CA ALA A 464 -23.20 12.78 -12.22
C ALA A 464 -22.18 11.64 -12.27
N MET A 465 -22.58 10.46 -11.77
CA MET A 465 -21.71 9.29 -11.77
C MET A 465 -21.42 8.71 -13.16
N THR A 466 -22.27 8.94 -14.16
CA THR A 466 -22.01 8.48 -15.54
C THR A 466 -21.01 9.35 -16.27
N LEU A 467 -20.81 10.59 -15.80
CA LEU A 467 -19.88 11.56 -16.38
C LEU A 467 -18.54 11.62 -15.65
N THR A 468 -18.41 10.98 -14.49
CA THR A 468 -17.12 10.66 -13.88
C THR A 468 -16.37 9.75 -14.86
N GLY A 469 -15.47 10.32 -15.65
CA GLY A 469 -14.49 9.55 -16.43
C GLY A 469 -13.40 9.00 -15.51
N ASN A 470 -12.28 8.56 -16.09
CA ASN A 470 -11.03 8.35 -15.35
C ASN A 470 -10.57 9.71 -14.79
N THR A 471 -11.14 10.14 -13.66
CA THR A 471 -10.58 11.22 -12.85
C THR A 471 -9.14 10.86 -12.54
N SER A 472 -8.22 11.82 -12.66
CA SER A 472 -6.84 11.58 -12.29
C SER A 472 -6.80 10.96 -10.90
N ASP A 473 -6.11 9.82 -10.74
CA ASP A 473 -5.92 9.15 -9.44
C ASP A 473 -5.29 10.08 -8.39
N ARG A 474 -4.75 11.23 -8.82
CA ARG A 474 -4.17 12.26 -7.96
C ARG A 474 -5.21 13.20 -7.34
N SER A 475 -6.39 13.37 -7.94
CA SER A 475 -7.35 14.38 -7.48
C SER A 475 -8.05 13.95 -6.20
N CYS A 476 -7.81 14.68 -5.11
CA CYS A 476 -8.53 14.53 -3.85
C CYS A 476 -9.82 15.38 -3.84
N THR A 477 -10.94 14.82 -3.41
CA THR A 477 -12.24 15.51 -3.30
C THR A 477 -12.87 15.28 -1.92
N PRO A 478 -13.73 16.20 -1.42
CA PRO A 478 -14.38 16.05 -0.11
C PRO A 478 -15.27 14.80 0.01
N ASP A 479 -15.92 14.43 -1.09
CA ASP A 479 -16.64 13.17 -1.25
C ASP A 479 -16.74 12.83 -2.75
N THR A 480 -17.21 11.63 -3.09
CA THR A 480 -17.35 11.18 -4.48
C THR A 480 -18.81 11.13 -4.91
N ALA A 481 -19.05 11.27 -6.22
CA ALA A 481 -20.40 11.13 -6.77
C ALA A 481 -21.02 9.77 -6.44
N ALA A 482 -20.22 8.70 -6.45
CA ALA A 482 -20.68 7.35 -6.13
C ALA A 482 -21.10 7.21 -4.66
N ALA A 483 -20.26 7.67 -3.73
CA ALA A 483 -20.56 7.61 -2.30
C ALA A 483 -21.79 8.45 -1.93
N VAL A 484 -21.88 9.70 -2.41
CA VAL A 484 -23.03 10.58 -2.15
C VAL A 484 -24.33 10.01 -2.76
N SER A 485 -24.27 9.48 -3.98
CA SER A 485 -25.43 8.84 -4.64
C SER A 485 -25.89 7.59 -3.90
N ALA A 486 -24.96 6.75 -3.44
CA ALA A 486 -25.27 5.58 -2.64
C ALA A 486 -25.88 5.98 -1.29
N LEU A 487 -25.36 7.03 -0.64
CA LEU A 487 -25.89 7.53 0.61
C LEU A 487 -27.32 8.07 0.45
N HIS A 488 -27.57 8.86 -0.59
CA HIS A 488 -28.91 9.31 -0.95
C HIS A 488 -29.85 8.12 -1.17
N ALA A 489 -29.42 7.07 -1.88
CA ALA A 489 -30.22 5.88 -2.11
C ALA A 489 -30.58 5.15 -0.80
N VAL A 490 -29.66 5.08 0.17
CA VAL A 490 -29.95 4.56 1.53
C VAL A 490 -31.01 5.41 2.23
N HIS A 491 -30.89 6.74 2.17
CA HIS A 491 -31.88 7.68 2.73
C HIS A 491 -33.26 7.59 2.07
N CYS A 492 -33.32 7.11 0.83
CA CYS A 492 -34.56 6.79 0.11
C CYS A 492 -35.05 5.34 0.33
N GLY A 493 -34.32 4.49 1.06
CA GLY A 493 -34.64 3.07 1.20
C GLY A 493 -34.50 2.26 -0.10
N ASP A 494 -33.78 2.76 -1.12
CA ASP A 494 -33.52 2.09 -2.39
C ASP A 494 -32.21 1.29 -2.34
N LEU A 495 -32.20 0.24 -1.54
CA LEU A 495 -31.02 -0.60 -1.32
C LEU A 495 -30.56 -1.39 -2.57
N PRO A 496 -31.44 -1.84 -3.48
CA PRO A 496 -31.01 -2.41 -4.76
C PRO A 496 -30.19 -1.41 -5.61
N ARG A 497 -30.53 -0.12 -5.57
CA ARG A 497 -29.72 0.91 -6.23
C ARG A 497 -28.36 1.07 -5.58
N VAL A 498 -28.25 0.97 -4.25
CA VAL A 498 -26.95 0.96 -3.57
C VAL A 498 -26.06 -0.16 -4.10
N ASP A 499 -26.60 -1.38 -4.19
CA ASP A 499 -25.87 -2.54 -4.73
C ASP A 499 -25.40 -2.29 -6.17
N SER A 500 -26.25 -1.71 -7.02
CA SER A 500 -25.90 -1.34 -8.39
C SER A 500 -24.79 -0.27 -8.46
N ILE A 501 -24.83 0.73 -7.57
CA ILE A 501 -23.81 1.78 -7.50
C ILE A 501 -22.48 1.18 -7.04
N VAL A 502 -22.48 0.40 -5.96
CA VAL A 502 -21.27 -0.23 -5.41
C VAL A 502 -20.67 -1.19 -6.42
N ALA A 503 -21.47 -2.06 -7.06
CA ALA A 503 -20.98 -3.00 -8.05
C ALA A 503 -20.32 -2.31 -9.27
N ARG A 504 -20.81 -1.13 -9.65
CA ARG A 504 -20.27 -0.36 -10.78
C ARG A 504 -19.01 0.43 -10.41
N ALA A 505 -19.05 1.19 -9.32
CA ALA A 505 -18.02 2.18 -9.01
C ALA A 505 -16.87 1.64 -8.14
N LEU A 506 -17.10 0.58 -7.34
CA LEU A 506 -16.06 0.05 -6.46
C LEU A 506 -14.82 -0.47 -7.23
N PRO A 507 -14.95 -1.16 -8.40
CA PRO A 507 -13.79 -1.57 -9.20
C PRO A 507 -13.01 -0.42 -9.84
N GLU A 508 -13.63 0.77 -9.99
CA GLU A 508 -12.98 1.96 -10.54
C GLU A 508 -12.05 2.65 -9.53
N HIS A 509 -12.15 2.30 -8.24
CA HIS A 509 -11.33 2.87 -7.18
C HIS A 509 -10.26 1.90 -6.69
N ARG A 510 -9.03 2.40 -6.55
CA ARG A 510 -7.89 1.67 -5.96
C ARG A 510 -8.27 1.12 -4.58
N ALA A 511 -8.01 -0.16 -4.35
CA ALA A 511 -8.20 -0.78 -3.05
C ALA A 511 -7.39 -0.04 -1.97
N GLY A 512 -8.04 0.24 -0.83
CA GLY A 512 -7.45 1.01 0.26
C GLY A 512 -7.44 2.53 0.06
N SER A 513 -7.89 3.06 -1.09
CA SER A 513 -8.16 4.50 -1.22
C SER A 513 -9.34 4.93 -0.34
N GLU A 514 -9.45 6.23 -0.08
CA GLU A 514 -10.55 6.79 0.72
C GLU A 514 -11.91 6.55 0.04
N ALA A 515 -12.00 6.79 -1.27
CA ALA A 515 -13.22 6.59 -2.05
C ALA A 515 -13.68 5.12 -2.03
N HIS A 516 -12.75 4.18 -2.19
CA HIS A 516 -13.03 2.75 -2.09
C HIS A 516 -13.58 2.39 -0.70
N THR A 517 -12.89 2.82 0.36
CA THR A 517 -13.29 2.57 1.76
C THR A 517 -14.66 3.15 2.07
N ARG A 518 -14.90 4.40 1.66
CA ARG A 518 -16.18 5.11 1.86
C ARG A 518 -17.31 4.34 1.20
N LEU A 519 -17.15 3.94 -0.07
CA LEU A 519 -18.18 3.21 -0.81
C LEU A 519 -18.42 1.80 -0.24
N SER A 520 -17.37 1.09 0.17
CA SER A 520 -17.49 -0.20 0.87
C SER A 520 -18.29 -0.10 2.17
N LEU A 521 -18.08 0.95 2.97
CA LEU A 521 -18.84 1.19 4.20
C LEU A 521 -20.33 1.45 3.92
N VAL A 522 -20.65 2.21 2.87
CA VAL A 522 -22.06 2.45 2.48
C VAL A 522 -22.71 1.14 2.00
N GLY A 523 -21.98 0.30 1.25
CA GLY A 523 -22.43 -1.03 0.87
C GLY A 523 -22.66 -1.95 2.08
N ALA A 524 -21.73 -1.98 3.04
CA ALA A 524 -21.86 -2.74 4.28
C ALA A 524 -23.05 -2.25 5.12
N TRP A 525 -23.30 -0.93 5.15
CA TRP A 525 -24.48 -0.35 5.79
C TRP A 525 -25.77 -0.86 5.14
N ALA A 526 -25.85 -0.86 3.80
CA ALA A 526 -27.01 -1.39 3.08
C ALA A 526 -27.24 -2.89 3.36
N SER A 527 -26.18 -3.71 3.38
CA SER A 527 -26.28 -5.12 3.77
C SER A 527 -26.76 -5.31 5.20
N MET A 528 -26.29 -4.49 6.15
CA MET A 528 -26.77 -4.50 7.53
C MET A 528 -28.26 -4.16 7.63
N LEU A 529 -28.74 -3.14 6.90
CA LEU A 529 -30.15 -2.76 6.88
C LEU A 529 -31.02 -3.91 6.35
N ARG A 530 -30.66 -4.48 5.18
CA ARG A 530 -31.36 -5.62 4.55
C ARG A 530 -31.46 -6.87 5.42
N GLY A 531 -30.65 -6.97 6.47
CA GLY A 531 -30.61 -8.12 7.38
C GLY A 531 -29.48 -9.12 7.06
N ASP A 532 -28.64 -8.84 6.08
CA ASP A 532 -27.48 -9.65 5.69
C ASP A 532 -26.28 -9.35 6.62
N THR A 533 -26.46 -9.58 7.92
CA THR A 533 -25.50 -9.18 8.97
C THR A 533 -24.13 -9.87 8.82
N ALA A 534 -24.09 -11.08 8.28
CA ALA A 534 -22.85 -11.80 8.00
C ALA A 534 -22.05 -11.15 6.86
N GLU A 535 -22.71 -10.76 5.77
CA GLU A 535 -22.08 -10.05 4.65
C GLU A 535 -21.52 -8.70 5.10
N ALA A 536 -22.31 -7.94 5.87
CA ALA A 536 -21.87 -6.67 6.45
C ALA A 536 -20.67 -6.82 7.38
N GLY A 537 -20.66 -7.85 8.24
CA GLY A 537 -19.55 -8.16 9.14
C GLY A 537 -18.26 -8.47 8.39
N VAL A 538 -18.32 -9.37 7.40
CA VAL A 538 -17.16 -9.71 6.55
C VAL A 538 -16.64 -8.48 5.80
N ALA A 539 -17.54 -7.65 5.27
CA ALA A 539 -17.17 -6.45 4.53
C ALA A 539 -16.36 -5.47 5.40
N ILE A 540 -16.78 -5.23 6.65
CA ILE A 540 -16.06 -4.28 7.53
C ILE A 540 -14.78 -4.86 8.14
N GLU A 541 -14.67 -6.18 8.30
CA GLU A 541 -13.44 -6.83 8.80
C GLU A 541 -12.30 -6.77 7.77
N ALA A 542 -12.62 -6.74 6.49
CA ALA A 542 -11.64 -6.59 5.41
C ALA A 542 -11.04 -5.19 5.31
N LEU A 543 -11.68 -4.17 5.90
CA LEU A 543 -11.27 -2.77 5.78
C LEU A 543 -10.20 -2.40 6.80
N ARG A 544 -9.17 -1.69 6.33
CA ARG A 544 -8.15 -1.05 7.17
C ARG A 544 -8.33 0.46 7.10
N ILE A 545 -8.93 1.02 8.15
CA ILE A 545 -9.28 2.44 8.21
C ILE A 545 -8.35 3.11 9.24
N PRO A 546 -7.53 4.11 8.85
CA PRO A 546 -6.68 4.82 9.80
C PRO A 546 -7.52 5.61 10.81
N VAL A 547 -7.01 5.79 12.03
CA VAL A 547 -7.72 6.53 13.09
C VAL A 547 -7.96 8.00 12.73
N SER A 548 -7.12 8.58 11.86
CA SER A 548 -7.29 9.94 11.35
C SER A 548 -8.47 10.13 10.41
N HIS A 549 -9.08 9.05 9.88
CA HIS A 549 -10.27 9.10 9.02
C HIS A 549 -11.56 9.04 9.85
N VAL A 550 -11.77 10.03 10.70
CA VAL A 550 -12.86 10.10 11.70
C VAL A 550 -14.25 9.83 11.07
N ARG A 551 -14.52 10.32 9.85
CA ARG A 551 -15.78 10.04 9.12
C ARG A 551 -16.01 8.56 8.84
N ASN A 552 -14.99 7.89 8.33
CA ASN A 552 -15.09 6.47 8.01
C ASN A 552 -15.05 5.60 9.29
N GLN A 553 -14.36 6.05 10.34
CA GLN A 553 -14.42 5.44 11.67
C GLN A 553 -15.84 5.53 12.25
N LEU A 554 -16.53 6.67 12.10
CA LEU A 554 -17.89 6.82 12.60
C LEU A 554 -18.84 5.80 11.95
N PHE A 555 -18.77 5.65 10.63
CA PHE A 555 -19.53 4.63 9.89
C PHE A 555 -19.16 3.21 10.33
N LEU A 556 -17.86 2.88 10.44
CA LEU A 556 -17.40 1.57 10.88
C LEU A 556 -17.95 1.21 12.27
N HIS A 557 -17.80 2.12 13.24
CA HIS A 557 -18.26 1.90 14.61
C HIS A 557 -19.78 1.83 14.71
N ALA A 558 -20.51 2.66 13.96
CA ALA A 558 -21.97 2.58 13.91
C ALA A 558 -22.47 1.26 13.29
N ILE A 559 -21.80 0.72 12.27
CA ILE A 559 -22.11 -0.62 11.72
C ILE A 559 -21.85 -1.69 12.78
N ARG A 560 -20.71 -1.67 13.47
CA ARG A 560 -20.41 -2.64 14.55
C ARG A 560 -21.46 -2.61 15.65
N VAL A 561 -21.86 -1.41 16.07
CA VAL A 561 -22.93 -1.20 17.05
C VAL A 561 -24.27 -1.75 16.51
N GLY A 562 -24.61 -1.45 15.27
CA GLY A 562 -25.83 -1.94 14.62
C GLY A 562 -25.88 -3.47 14.48
N LEU A 563 -24.75 -4.11 14.17
CA LEU A 563 -24.61 -5.57 14.11
C LEU A 563 -24.75 -6.20 15.50
N ALA A 564 -24.06 -5.67 16.51
CA ALA A 564 -24.15 -6.15 17.89
C ALA A 564 -25.56 -6.01 18.48
N ARG A 565 -26.24 -4.90 18.18
CA ARG A 565 -27.64 -4.68 18.58
C ARG A 565 -28.58 -5.73 17.98
N ARG A 566 -28.34 -6.13 16.73
CA ARG A 566 -29.15 -7.11 15.99
C ARG A 566 -28.82 -8.56 16.34
N SER A 567 -27.60 -8.87 16.76
CA SER A 567 -27.22 -10.22 17.26
C SER A 567 -27.88 -10.54 18.61
N GLY A 568 -28.21 -9.51 19.39
CA GLY A 568 -28.81 -9.65 20.72
C GLY A 568 -27.79 -9.96 21.82
N ASP A 569 -26.50 -9.97 21.50
CA ASP A 569 -25.43 -10.14 22.48
C ASP A 569 -25.09 -8.81 23.18
N ALA A 570 -25.38 -8.74 24.48
CA ALA A 570 -25.10 -7.57 25.29
C ALA A 570 -23.59 -7.31 25.45
N GLY A 571 -22.76 -8.35 25.48
CA GLY A 571 -21.30 -8.22 25.59
C GLY A 571 -20.68 -7.55 24.37
N SER A 572 -21.07 -8.03 23.18
CA SER A 572 -20.70 -7.40 21.91
C SER A 572 -21.18 -5.96 21.81
N LEU A 573 -22.38 -5.64 22.28
CA LEU A 573 -22.91 -4.27 22.23
C LEU A 573 -22.10 -3.32 23.12
N ILE A 574 -21.78 -3.72 24.36
CA ILE A 574 -20.95 -2.94 25.28
C ILE A 574 -19.55 -2.72 24.68
N THR A 575 -18.98 -3.75 24.07
CA THR A 575 -17.65 -3.69 23.43
C THR A 575 -17.65 -2.72 22.25
N ALA A 576 -18.59 -2.88 21.32
CA ALA A 576 -18.72 -2.00 20.14
C ALA A 576 -18.98 -0.54 20.55
N TRP A 577 -19.83 -0.32 21.54
CA TRP A 577 -20.11 1.00 22.09
C TRP A 577 -18.88 1.65 22.73
N THR A 578 -18.13 0.90 23.53
CA THR A 578 -16.90 1.39 24.18
C THR A 578 -15.86 1.81 23.14
N GLN A 579 -15.72 1.03 22.06
CA GLN A 579 -14.81 1.36 20.97
C GLN A 579 -15.24 2.61 20.18
N ALA A 580 -16.54 2.94 20.15
CA ALA A 580 -17.07 4.10 19.44
C ALA A 580 -16.85 5.43 20.19
N GLN A 581 -16.45 5.42 21.47
CA GLN A 581 -16.46 6.62 22.31
C GLN A 581 -15.53 7.72 21.81
N ASN A 582 -14.33 7.36 21.33
CA ASN A 582 -13.37 8.36 20.83
C ASN A 582 -13.92 9.08 19.59
N VAL A 583 -14.45 8.31 18.62
CA VAL A 583 -15.00 8.91 17.39
C VAL A 583 -16.24 9.75 17.65
N ILE A 584 -17.08 9.38 18.63
CA ILE A 584 -18.25 10.17 19.05
C ILE A 584 -17.82 11.55 19.60
N ALA A 585 -16.72 11.59 20.38
CA ALA A 585 -16.22 12.82 20.96
C ALA A 585 -15.53 13.74 19.92
N GLU A 586 -14.95 13.16 18.86
CA GLU A 586 -14.20 13.91 17.84
C GLU A 586 -15.06 14.43 16.68
N TYR A 587 -16.22 13.82 16.41
CA TYR A 587 -17.02 14.14 15.23
C TYR A 587 -17.82 15.44 15.36
N SER A 588 -18.02 16.14 14.23
CA SER A 588 -19.00 17.24 14.10
C SER A 588 -20.04 16.90 13.05
N THR A 589 -21.33 16.95 13.39
CA THR A 589 -22.39 16.43 12.52
C THR A 589 -22.51 17.20 11.21
N ASP A 590 -22.72 16.46 10.12
CA ASP A 590 -22.99 16.96 8.77
C ASP A 590 -24.09 16.13 8.09
N LEU A 591 -24.56 16.59 6.93
CA LEU A 591 -25.65 15.95 6.17
C LEU A 591 -25.35 14.49 5.79
N PHE A 592 -24.10 14.14 5.52
CA PHE A 592 -23.66 12.82 5.04
C PHE A 592 -23.28 11.85 6.18
N ALA A 593 -23.48 12.25 7.43
CA ALA A 593 -23.21 11.46 8.63
C ALA A 593 -24.45 11.13 9.47
N LEU A 594 -25.65 11.48 8.98
CA LEU A 594 -26.91 11.32 9.74
C LEU A 594 -27.25 9.85 10.07
N LEU A 595 -26.95 8.90 9.17
CA LEU A 595 -27.28 7.47 9.36
C LEU A 595 -26.54 6.84 10.56
N PRO A 596 -25.20 6.96 10.69
CA PRO A 596 -24.46 6.49 11.87
C PRO A 596 -25.07 6.93 13.21
N LEU A 597 -25.51 8.18 13.30
CA LEU A 597 -26.04 8.76 14.54
C LEU A 597 -27.26 7.99 15.05
N GLY A 598 -28.08 7.47 14.15
CA GLY A 598 -29.26 6.68 14.49
C GLY A 598 -28.94 5.40 15.25
N GLU A 599 -27.99 4.59 14.75
CA GLU A 599 -27.59 3.35 15.44
C GLU A 599 -26.87 3.63 16.76
N LEU A 600 -26.07 4.71 16.82
CA LEU A 600 -25.41 5.14 18.05
C LEU A 600 -26.42 5.60 19.11
N LEU A 601 -27.44 6.37 18.71
CA LEU A 601 -28.53 6.80 19.61
C LEU A 601 -29.28 5.61 20.20
N LEU A 602 -29.63 4.60 19.39
CA LEU A 602 -30.31 3.40 19.88
C LEU A 602 -29.47 2.61 20.88
N ALA A 603 -28.17 2.47 20.61
CA ALA A 603 -27.26 1.79 21.52
C ALA A 603 -27.09 2.56 22.83
N ALA A 604 -26.88 3.88 22.74
CA ALA A 604 -26.78 4.77 23.89
C ALA A 604 -28.03 4.67 24.77
N THR A 605 -29.21 4.70 24.17
CA THR A 605 -30.50 4.59 24.86
C THR A 605 -30.61 3.25 25.58
N ARG A 606 -30.25 2.14 24.92
CA ARG A 606 -30.30 0.80 25.50
C ARG A 606 -29.29 0.59 26.64
N LEU A 607 -28.15 1.29 26.59
CA LEU A 607 -27.09 1.23 27.60
C LEU A 607 -27.24 2.29 28.71
N GLY A 608 -28.24 3.18 28.61
CA GLY A 608 -28.44 4.27 29.57
C GLY A 608 -27.33 5.34 29.52
N GLN A 609 -26.77 5.59 28.34
CA GLN A 609 -25.65 6.55 28.13
C GLN A 609 -25.98 7.58 27.03
N VAL A 610 -27.24 8.03 26.96
CA VAL A 610 -27.73 8.98 25.93
C VAL A 610 -26.93 10.29 25.96
N ASP A 611 -26.55 10.76 27.14
CA ASP A 611 -25.76 11.97 27.37
C ASP A 611 -24.47 12.01 26.54
N ARG A 612 -23.92 10.84 26.16
CA ARG A 612 -22.67 10.74 25.39
C ARG A 612 -22.83 11.00 23.89
N VAL A 613 -24.05 10.95 23.37
CA VAL A 613 -24.35 11.18 21.93
C VAL A 613 -25.31 12.35 21.72
N GLU A 614 -25.83 12.92 22.80
CA GLU A 614 -26.81 14.02 22.77
C GLU A 614 -26.29 15.22 21.98
N HIS A 615 -25.01 15.58 22.10
CA HIS A 615 -24.42 16.69 21.35
C HIS A 615 -24.48 16.46 19.82
N LEU A 616 -24.21 15.24 19.34
CA LEU A 616 -24.27 14.93 17.91
C LEU A 616 -25.72 14.96 17.39
N VAL A 617 -26.66 14.46 18.19
CA VAL A 617 -28.09 14.46 17.85
C VAL A 617 -28.67 15.87 17.85
N ALA A 618 -28.27 16.72 18.80
CA ALA A 618 -28.61 18.13 18.82
C ALA A 618 -28.08 18.85 17.57
N GLN A 619 -26.80 18.68 17.25
CA GLN A 619 -26.20 19.22 16.01
C GLN A 619 -26.92 18.73 14.75
N ALA A 620 -27.31 17.46 14.69
CA ALA A 620 -28.07 16.90 13.57
C ALA A 620 -29.43 17.59 13.41
N THR A 621 -30.11 17.82 14.55
CA THR A 621 -31.42 18.45 14.59
C THR A 621 -31.34 19.91 14.15
N ASP A 622 -30.33 20.65 14.63
CA ASP A 622 -30.08 22.04 14.24
C ASP A 622 -29.74 22.14 12.74
N LEU A 623 -28.89 21.23 12.23
CA LEU A 623 -28.54 21.15 10.81
C LEU A 623 -29.77 20.90 9.93
N LEU A 624 -30.60 19.91 10.28
CA LEU A 624 -31.82 19.61 9.53
C LEU A 624 -32.82 20.76 9.59
N ALA A 625 -32.97 21.41 10.76
CA ALA A 625 -33.83 22.58 10.92
C ALA A 625 -33.36 23.76 10.04
N ALA A 626 -32.05 24.03 10.00
CA ALA A 626 -31.47 25.06 9.14
C ALA A 626 -31.70 24.80 7.64
N LEU A 627 -31.78 23.52 7.24
CA LEU A 627 -32.11 23.08 5.89
C LEU A 627 -33.62 22.96 5.62
N GLY A 628 -34.47 23.35 6.57
CA GLY A 628 -35.93 23.30 6.43
C GLY A 628 -36.52 21.90 6.47
N ASP A 629 -35.93 21.03 7.31
CA ASP A 629 -36.30 19.64 7.59
C ASP A 629 -36.51 18.79 6.32
N PRO A 630 -35.46 18.60 5.50
CA PRO A 630 -35.57 17.97 4.20
C PRO A 630 -36.03 16.50 4.32
N PRO A 631 -37.20 16.11 3.77
CA PRO A 631 -37.79 14.78 3.98
C PRO A 631 -36.86 13.61 3.65
N VAL A 632 -36.08 13.71 2.56
CA VAL A 632 -35.15 12.65 2.12
C VAL A 632 -34.09 12.37 3.19
N TRP A 633 -33.50 13.40 3.79
CA TRP A 633 -32.40 13.26 4.74
C TRP A 633 -32.88 13.06 6.19
N ALA A 634 -33.97 13.73 6.58
CA ALA A 634 -34.47 13.75 7.96
C ALA A 634 -35.24 12.49 8.37
N SER A 635 -35.94 11.83 7.43
CA SER A 635 -36.89 10.75 7.76
C SER A 635 -36.24 9.60 8.53
N ALA A 636 -35.05 9.15 8.13
CA ALA A 636 -34.35 8.08 8.81
C ALA A 636 -34.00 8.45 10.27
N LEU A 637 -33.48 9.65 10.51
CA LEU A 637 -33.15 10.11 11.86
C LEU A 637 -34.41 10.26 12.73
N HIS A 638 -35.49 10.82 12.20
CA HIS A 638 -36.76 10.86 12.93
C HIS A 638 -37.28 9.47 13.29
N TRP A 639 -37.13 8.49 12.39
CA TRP A 639 -37.46 7.10 12.70
C TRP A 639 -36.59 6.53 13.83
N TYR A 640 -35.28 6.78 13.81
CA TYR A 640 -34.39 6.39 14.90
C TYR A 640 -34.78 7.06 16.24
N GLN A 641 -35.17 8.34 16.23
CA GLN A 641 -35.64 9.03 17.44
C GLN A 641 -36.99 8.50 17.95
N VAL A 642 -37.92 8.12 17.05
CA VAL A 642 -39.14 7.37 17.40
C VAL A 642 -38.78 6.07 18.12
N GLN A 643 -37.83 5.32 17.58
CA GLN A 643 -37.39 4.05 18.17
C GLN A 643 -36.69 4.24 19.51
N ALA A 644 -35.84 5.28 19.65
CA ALA A 644 -35.19 5.62 20.90
C ALA A 644 -36.22 5.97 21.99
N ALA A 645 -37.24 6.78 21.66
CA ALA A 645 -38.33 7.12 22.58
C ALA A 645 -39.12 5.88 23.06
N ILE A 646 -39.31 4.89 22.18
CA ILE A 646 -39.93 3.60 22.55
C ILE A 646 -39.03 2.82 23.53
N VAL A 647 -37.73 2.72 23.24
CA VAL A 647 -36.78 2.00 24.10
C VAL A 647 -36.62 2.69 25.46
N ALA A 648 -36.61 4.02 25.49
CA ALA A 648 -36.57 4.83 26.70
C ALA A 648 -37.89 4.84 27.48
N GLN A 649 -38.98 4.28 26.92
CA GLN A 649 -40.32 4.32 27.49
C GLN A 649 -40.83 5.75 27.75
N THR A 650 -40.59 6.66 26.81
CA THR A 650 -41.01 8.07 26.86
C THR A 650 -41.94 8.40 25.68
N PRO A 651 -43.25 8.07 25.76
CA PRO A 651 -44.18 8.23 24.64
C PRO A 651 -44.32 9.68 24.15
N ASP A 652 -44.21 10.67 25.04
CA ASP A 652 -44.32 12.08 24.67
C ASP A 652 -43.18 12.54 23.75
N ALA A 653 -41.97 11.98 23.94
CA ALA A 653 -40.80 12.28 23.11
C ALA A 653 -40.92 11.74 21.68
N LEU A 654 -41.80 10.77 21.42
CA LEU A 654 -42.04 10.21 20.09
C LEU A 654 -42.85 11.17 19.20
N VAL A 655 -43.76 11.95 19.80
CA VAL A 655 -44.78 12.72 19.08
C VAL A 655 -44.21 13.70 18.04
N PRO A 656 -43.17 14.51 18.33
CA PRO A 656 -42.61 15.43 17.34
C PRO A 656 -42.09 14.71 16.09
N HIS A 657 -41.41 13.58 16.27
CA HIS A 657 -40.81 12.82 15.18
C HIS A 657 -41.86 12.07 14.34
N ALA A 658 -42.89 11.53 14.98
CA ALA A 658 -44.01 10.93 14.25
C ALA A 658 -44.77 11.96 13.40
N LYS A 659 -44.93 13.20 13.90
CA LYS A 659 -45.51 14.31 13.12
C LYS A 659 -44.62 14.70 11.93
N ALA A 660 -43.31 14.80 12.14
CA ALA A 660 -42.37 15.09 11.05
C ALA A 660 -42.41 14.01 9.95
N LEU A 661 -42.43 12.73 10.32
CA LEU A 661 -42.60 11.62 9.37
C LEU A 661 -43.94 11.69 8.61
N ALA A 662 -45.04 12.00 9.30
CA ALA A 662 -46.35 12.16 8.67
C ALA A 662 -46.38 13.34 7.68
N ALA A 663 -45.70 14.45 8.00
CA ALA A 663 -45.55 15.59 7.10
C ALA A 663 -44.66 15.26 5.88
N ALA A 664 -43.64 14.41 6.06
CA ALA A 664 -42.74 13.96 5.00
C ALA A 664 -43.37 12.90 4.07
N ALA A 665 -44.40 12.18 4.51
CA ALA A 665 -45.01 11.06 3.78
C ALA A 665 -45.41 11.35 2.32
N PRO A 666 -45.96 12.52 1.95
CA PRO A 666 -46.30 12.82 0.55
C PRO A 666 -45.09 13.00 -0.37
N THR A 667 -43.89 13.24 0.20
CA THR A 667 -42.68 13.54 -0.56
C THR A 667 -42.01 12.27 -1.10
N HIS A 668 -41.99 11.18 -0.33
CA HIS A 668 -41.29 9.95 -0.70
C HIS A 668 -41.95 8.68 -0.12
N PRO A 669 -42.04 7.57 -0.89
CA PRO A 669 -42.61 6.30 -0.41
C PRO A 669 -41.97 5.77 0.88
N TYR A 670 -40.65 5.95 1.03
CA TYR A 670 -39.93 5.58 2.25
C TYR A 670 -40.44 6.34 3.48
N SER A 671 -40.59 7.67 3.40
CA SER A 671 -41.15 8.47 4.48
C SER A 671 -42.59 8.06 4.81
N ALA A 672 -43.40 7.71 3.79
CA ALA A 672 -44.75 7.20 4.00
C ALA A 672 -44.76 5.85 4.73
N ALA A 673 -43.84 4.95 4.41
CA ALA A 673 -43.68 3.67 5.09
C ALA A 673 -43.31 3.86 6.57
N LEU A 674 -42.35 4.75 6.86
CA LEU A 674 -41.93 5.08 8.23
C LEU A 674 -43.06 5.74 9.03
N ALA A 675 -43.82 6.65 8.40
CA ALA A 675 -44.99 7.27 9.03
C ALA A 675 -46.10 6.25 9.35
N GLY A 676 -46.36 5.31 8.43
CA GLY A 676 -47.29 4.20 8.66
C GLY A 676 -46.86 3.30 9.81
N ALA A 677 -45.59 2.91 9.84
CA ALA A 677 -45.04 2.13 10.94
C ALA A 677 -45.08 2.88 12.28
N GLY A 678 -44.85 4.20 12.29
CA GLY A 678 -44.99 5.04 13.48
C GLY A 678 -46.42 5.07 14.03
N ARG A 679 -47.44 5.14 13.14
CA ARG A 679 -48.85 5.03 13.54
C ARG A 679 -49.19 3.66 14.12
N ALA A 680 -48.76 2.58 13.47
CA ALA A 680 -48.95 1.22 13.99
C ALA A 680 -48.32 1.06 15.38
N TRP A 681 -47.11 1.60 15.59
CA TRP A 681 -46.45 1.62 16.90
C TRP A 681 -47.22 2.39 17.97
N LEU A 682 -47.78 3.55 17.64
CA LEU A 682 -48.63 4.29 18.56
C LEU A 682 -49.84 3.47 19.01
N GLY A 683 -50.48 2.73 18.09
CA GLY A 683 -51.56 1.80 18.42
C GLY A 683 -51.13 0.68 19.39
N VAL A 684 -49.94 0.10 19.18
CA VAL A 684 -49.34 -0.89 20.10
C VAL A 684 -49.11 -0.29 21.49
N LEU A 685 -48.50 0.90 21.57
CA LEU A 685 -48.22 1.57 22.86
C LEU A 685 -49.50 1.97 23.60
N GLN A 686 -50.58 2.29 22.89
CA GLN A 686 -51.88 2.58 23.46
C GLN A 686 -52.66 1.32 23.89
N GLY A 687 -52.08 0.13 23.72
CA GLY A 687 -52.71 -1.16 24.04
C GLY A 687 -53.86 -1.52 23.12
N ARG A 688 -53.94 -0.93 21.92
CA ARG A 688 -54.99 -1.16 20.92
C ARG A 688 -54.38 -1.35 19.51
N PRO A 689 -53.51 -2.34 19.31
CA PRO A 689 -52.92 -2.58 17.99
C PRO A 689 -53.98 -3.07 16.98
N ASP A 690 -53.97 -2.50 15.76
CA ASP A 690 -54.67 -3.08 14.61
C ASP A 690 -53.72 -4.08 13.93
N ALA A 691 -54.08 -5.36 13.98
CA ALA A 691 -53.27 -6.44 13.42
C ALA A 691 -53.03 -6.30 11.90
N THR A 692 -54.00 -5.77 11.16
CA THR A 692 -53.90 -5.56 9.71
C THR A 692 -52.95 -4.41 9.40
N GLU A 693 -53.06 -3.31 10.15
CA GLU A 693 -52.15 -2.17 10.03
C GLU A 693 -50.71 -2.55 10.40
N VAL A 694 -50.54 -3.36 11.45
CA VAL A 694 -49.23 -3.90 11.89
C VAL A 694 -48.64 -4.79 10.81
N GLU A 695 -49.39 -5.74 10.25
CA GLU A 695 -48.90 -6.62 9.19
C GLU A 695 -48.48 -5.82 7.95
N ASN A 696 -49.33 -4.91 7.49
CA ASN A 696 -49.04 -4.08 6.32
C ASN A 696 -47.81 -3.20 6.55
N SER A 697 -47.69 -2.59 7.72
CA SER A 697 -46.53 -1.77 8.08
C SER A 697 -45.24 -2.60 8.15
N ALA A 698 -45.29 -3.78 8.78
CA ALA A 698 -44.13 -4.67 8.90
C ALA A 698 -43.63 -5.18 7.53
N ARG A 699 -44.55 -5.54 6.63
CA ARG A 699 -44.21 -5.93 5.24
C ARG A 699 -43.66 -4.75 4.44
N THR A 700 -44.25 -3.56 4.60
CA THR A 700 -43.79 -2.34 3.90
C THR A 700 -42.37 -1.95 4.36
N LEU A 701 -42.10 -1.98 5.68
CA LEU A 701 -40.74 -1.77 6.21
C LEU A 701 -39.74 -2.75 5.60
N THR A 702 -40.12 -4.03 5.50
CA THR A 702 -39.26 -5.06 4.90
C THR A 702 -38.98 -4.80 3.42
N ALA A 703 -39.95 -4.31 2.66
CA ALA A 703 -39.77 -3.94 1.26
C ALA A 703 -38.75 -2.79 1.07
N PHE A 704 -38.59 -1.92 2.07
CA PHE A 704 -37.56 -0.88 2.13
C PHE A 704 -36.29 -1.32 2.87
N GLY A 705 -36.11 -2.63 3.09
CA GLY A 705 -34.92 -3.18 3.73
C GLY A 705 -34.82 -2.86 5.23
N LEU A 706 -35.95 -2.80 5.93
CA LEU A 706 -36.02 -2.71 7.40
C LEU A 706 -36.73 -3.93 8.02
N PRO A 707 -36.34 -5.18 7.69
CA PRO A 707 -37.01 -6.39 8.18
C PRO A 707 -36.96 -6.51 9.70
N TRP A 708 -35.88 -6.06 10.32
CA TRP A 708 -35.71 -6.11 11.77
C TRP A 708 -36.74 -5.22 12.48
N ASP A 709 -36.99 -4.02 11.94
CA ASP A 709 -37.96 -3.08 12.49
C ASP A 709 -39.40 -3.59 12.31
N GLY A 710 -39.71 -4.16 11.14
CA GLY A 710 -41.00 -4.79 10.87
C GLY A 710 -41.26 -5.99 11.78
N ALA A 711 -40.25 -6.85 11.95
CA ALA A 711 -40.34 -8.00 12.85
C ALA A 711 -40.49 -7.58 14.31
N ARG A 712 -39.83 -6.48 14.74
CA ARG A 712 -39.97 -5.94 16.08
C ARG A 712 -41.38 -5.42 16.33
N LEU A 713 -41.92 -4.61 15.40
CA LEU A 713 -43.30 -4.11 15.47
C LEU A 713 -44.30 -5.25 15.62
N ALA A 714 -44.21 -6.28 14.77
CA ALA A 714 -45.11 -7.44 14.83
C ALA A 714 -44.94 -8.25 16.13
N SER A 715 -43.71 -8.40 16.64
CA SER A 715 -43.45 -9.10 17.90
C SER A 715 -44.09 -8.39 19.10
N GLU A 716 -44.02 -7.06 19.12
CA GLU A 716 -44.49 -6.22 20.22
C GLU A 716 -46.01 -6.06 20.19
N ALA A 717 -46.58 -5.92 18.99
CA ALA A 717 -48.03 -6.01 18.82
C ALA A 717 -48.58 -7.35 19.34
N ALA A 718 -47.90 -8.47 19.08
CA ALA A 718 -48.33 -9.78 19.57
C ALA A 718 -48.36 -9.89 21.11
N LEU A 719 -47.53 -9.12 21.83
CA LEU A 719 -47.54 -9.08 23.30
C LEU A 719 -48.70 -8.26 23.88
N THR A 720 -49.33 -7.41 23.07
CA THR A 720 -50.39 -6.48 23.51
C THR A 720 -51.80 -6.94 23.10
N VAL A 721 -51.93 -7.78 22.07
CA VAL A 721 -53.22 -8.36 21.66
C VAL A 721 -53.69 -9.44 22.64
N THR A 722 -54.98 -9.44 22.96
CA THR A 722 -55.59 -10.42 23.88
C THR A 722 -55.98 -11.74 23.20
N ASP A 723 -56.26 -11.72 21.90
CA ASP A 723 -56.61 -12.91 21.12
C ASP A 723 -55.37 -13.75 20.74
N THR A 724 -55.41 -15.03 21.09
CA THR A 724 -54.30 -15.97 20.86
C THR A 724 -54.06 -16.24 19.37
N ALA A 725 -55.10 -16.25 18.53
CA ALA A 725 -54.95 -16.50 17.11
C ALA A 725 -54.20 -15.36 16.42
N THR A 726 -54.59 -14.12 16.71
CA THR A 726 -53.95 -12.90 16.21
C THR A 726 -52.52 -12.77 16.73
N ALA A 727 -52.27 -13.02 18.02
CA ALA A 727 -50.91 -13.03 18.58
C ALA A 727 -50.01 -14.07 17.87
N THR A 728 -50.54 -15.26 17.58
CA THR A 728 -49.81 -16.31 16.85
C THR A 728 -49.50 -15.90 15.41
N SER A 729 -50.45 -15.27 14.73
CA SER A 729 -50.28 -14.75 13.36
C SER A 729 -49.18 -13.67 13.30
N LEU A 730 -49.22 -12.71 14.22
CA LEU A 730 -48.21 -11.65 14.33
C LEU A 730 -46.81 -12.20 14.64
N LEU A 731 -46.69 -13.22 15.51
CA LEU A 731 -45.42 -13.92 15.75
C LEU A 731 -44.94 -14.72 14.54
N HIS A 732 -45.85 -15.27 13.73
CA HIS A 732 -45.48 -15.92 12.47
C HIS A 732 -44.92 -14.90 11.47
N ILE A 733 -45.56 -13.74 11.33
CA ILE A 733 -45.06 -12.62 10.53
C ILE A 733 -43.68 -12.19 11.03
N ALA A 734 -43.52 -11.94 12.34
CA ALA A 734 -42.23 -11.55 12.89
C ALA A 734 -41.11 -12.57 12.59
N ARG A 735 -41.43 -13.87 12.56
CA ARG A 735 -40.46 -14.93 12.26
C ARG A 735 -40.14 -15.04 10.77
N SER A 736 -41.13 -14.87 9.89
CA SER A 736 -40.89 -14.90 8.45
C SER A 736 -40.04 -13.72 7.99
N LEU A 737 -40.24 -12.54 8.57
CA LEU A 737 -39.46 -11.33 8.25
C LEU A 737 -38.00 -11.39 8.72
N ARG A 738 -37.67 -12.19 9.75
CA ARG A 738 -36.28 -12.37 10.23
C ARG A 738 -35.47 -13.39 9.43
N GLN A 739 -36.11 -14.20 8.59
CA GLN A 739 -35.39 -15.13 7.73
C GLN A 739 -34.97 -14.38 6.47
N PRO A 740 -33.67 -14.35 6.11
CA PRO A 740 -33.25 -13.71 4.88
C PRO A 740 -33.98 -14.36 3.71
N SER A 741 -34.67 -13.55 2.90
CA SER A 741 -35.27 -14.01 1.66
C SER A 741 -34.15 -14.49 0.75
N SER A 742 -33.96 -15.81 0.69
CA SER A 742 -33.04 -16.50 -0.23
C SER A 742 -33.58 -16.43 -1.65
N THR A 743 -33.76 -15.22 -2.18
CA THR A 743 -34.25 -14.97 -3.53
C THR A 743 -33.22 -14.12 -4.25
N GLY A 744 -32.37 -14.76 -5.06
CA GLY A 744 -31.72 -14.09 -6.20
C GLY A 744 -30.21 -13.82 -6.14
N ARG A 745 -29.38 -14.73 -5.63
CA ARG A 745 -27.96 -14.81 -6.03
C ARG A 745 -27.52 -16.26 -6.19
N ASP A 746 -27.73 -16.80 -7.39
CA ASP A 746 -26.96 -17.97 -7.85
C ASP A 746 -25.51 -17.51 -8.07
N SER A 747 -24.63 -17.90 -7.16
CA SER A 747 -23.20 -17.92 -7.38
C SER A 747 -22.65 -19.19 -6.71
N PRO A 748 -21.99 -20.09 -7.47
CA PRO A 748 -21.57 -21.37 -6.96
C PRO A 748 -20.27 -21.18 -6.18
N ARG A 749 -20.37 -20.88 -4.89
CA ARG A 749 -19.25 -21.03 -3.93
C ARG A 749 -19.81 -21.13 -2.51
N SER A 750 -20.45 -22.27 -2.25
CA SER A 750 -20.54 -22.81 -0.91
C SER A 750 -19.77 -24.12 -0.91
N THR A 751 -18.53 -24.07 -0.42
CA THR A 751 -17.87 -25.28 0.07
C THR A 751 -18.78 -25.85 1.18
N PRO A 752 -19.20 -27.13 1.10
CA PRO A 752 -20.06 -27.69 2.13
C PRO A 752 -19.32 -27.66 3.47
N GLN A 753 -19.83 -26.90 4.44
CA GLN A 753 -19.42 -27.11 5.83
C GLN A 753 -19.75 -28.56 6.20
N PRO A 754 -18.83 -29.29 6.85
CA PRO A 754 -19.08 -30.66 7.24
C PRO A 754 -20.30 -30.71 8.17
N THR A 755 -21.29 -31.50 7.79
CA THR A 755 -22.44 -31.89 8.60
C THR A 755 -21.94 -32.62 9.84
N GLY A 756 -21.57 -31.89 10.90
CA GLY A 756 -21.04 -32.51 12.12
C GLY A 756 -20.71 -31.58 13.29
N SER A 757 -20.49 -30.28 13.09
CA SER A 757 -20.20 -29.38 14.23
C SER A 757 -21.47 -28.82 14.88
N LEU A 758 -21.53 -28.85 16.21
CA LEU A 758 -22.54 -28.16 17.01
C LEU A 758 -22.25 -26.64 16.99
N SER A 759 -23.27 -25.79 17.15
CA SER A 759 -23.03 -24.36 17.42
C SER A 759 -22.31 -24.18 18.76
N GLU A 760 -21.61 -23.06 18.96
CA GLU A 760 -20.86 -22.78 20.20
C GLU A 760 -21.73 -22.98 21.46
N ARG A 761 -22.98 -22.51 21.41
CA ARG A 761 -23.92 -22.69 22.52
C ARG A 761 -24.42 -24.12 22.70
N GLU A 762 -24.56 -24.87 21.61
CA GLU A 762 -24.89 -26.29 21.64
C GLU A 762 -23.69 -27.12 22.15
N ALA A 763 -22.46 -26.69 21.88
CA ALA A 763 -21.22 -27.30 22.36
C ALA A 763 -21.07 -27.14 23.88
N GLU A 764 -21.30 -25.93 24.43
CA GLU A 764 -21.30 -25.69 25.88
C GLU A 764 -22.36 -26.53 26.62
N VAL A 765 -23.56 -26.65 26.03
CA VAL A 765 -24.62 -27.52 26.57
C VAL A 765 -24.21 -28.99 26.45
N ALA A 766 -23.64 -29.41 25.31
CA ALA A 766 -23.17 -30.78 25.09
C ALA A 766 -22.06 -31.19 26.07
N GLU A 767 -21.13 -30.29 26.37
CA GLU A 767 -20.04 -30.53 27.32
C GLU A 767 -20.59 -30.82 28.72
N LEU A 768 -21.51 -30.00 29.21
CA LEU A 768 -22.15 -30.20 30.52
C LEU A 768 -23.07 -31.44 30.56
N LEU A 769 -23.71 -31.80 29.43
CA LEU A 769 -24.50 -33.02 29.33
C LEU A 769 -23.66 -34.29 29.42
N VAL A 770 -22.48 -34.31 28.79
CA VAL A 770 -21.57 -35.48 28.85
C VAL A 770 -21.01 -35.66 30.27
N LEU A 771 -20.85 -34.56 31.01
CA LEU A 771 -20.46 -34.54 32.42
C LEU A 771 -21.58 -35.00 33.38
N GLY A 772 -22.76 -35.35 32.87
CA GLY A 772 -23.86 -35.89 33.67
C GLY A 772 -24.66 -34.85 34.46
N VAL A 773 -24.45 -33.57 34.18
CA VAL A 773 -25.13 -32.45 34.84
C VAL A 773 -26.61 -32.42 34.44
N THR A 774 -27.51 -32.15 35.39
CA THR A 774 -28.96 -32.10 35.12
C THR A 774 -29.33 -30.83 34.35
N TYR A 775 -30.44 -30.83 33.60
CA TYR A 775 -30.85 -29.65 32.80
C TYR A 775 -31.04 -28.39 33.63
N ARG A 776 -31.43 -28.54 34.90
CA ARG A 776 -31.56 -27.42 35.84
C ARG A 776 -30.21 -26.81 36.20
N GLU A 777 -29.22 -27.65 36.43
CA GLU A 777 -27.85 -27.23 36.75
C GLU A 777 -27.12 -26.68 35.53
N VAL A 778 -27.32 -27.27 34.34
CA VAL A 778 -26.85 -26.71 33.06
C VAL A 778 -27.42 -25.31 32.87
N GLY A 779 -28.72 -25.13 33.09
CA GLY A 779 -29.38 -23.83 32.99
C GLY A 779 -28.79 -22.81 33.96
N SER A 780 -28.51 -23.23 35.20
CA SER A 780 -27.91 -22.37 36.22
C SER A 780 -26.47 -21.96 35.86
N ARG A 781 -25.64 -22.88 35.35
CA ARG A 781 -24.24 -22.61 34.97
C ARG A 781 -24.12 -21.73 33.73
N LEU A 782 -25.08 -21.88 32.81
CA LEU A 782 -25.10 -21.16 31.54
C LEU A 782 -26.03 -19.93 31.58
N TYR A 783 -26.61 -19.58 32.74
CA TYR A 783 -27.56 -18.47 32.91
C TYR A 783 -28.76 -18.49 31.95
N ILE A 784 -29.33 -19.69 31.70
CA ILE A 784 -30.52 -19.90 30.87
C ILE A 784 -31.56 -20.77 31.57
N SER A 785 -32.83 -20.68 31.18
CA SER A 785 -33.88 -21.50 31.80
C SER A 785 -33.69 -23.01 31.52
N PRO A 786 -34.10 -23.92 32.42
CA PRO A 786 -34.06 -25.37 32.15
C PRO A 786 -34.83 -25.77 30.88
N LYS A 787 -35.91 -25.06 30.56
CA LYS A 787 -36.68 -25.22 29.32
C LYS A 787 -35.86 -24.86 28.08
N THR A 788 -35.02 -23.83 28.18
CA THR A 788 -34.07 -23.46 27.11
C THR A 788 -33.02 -24.55 26.90
N VAL A 789 -32.52 -25.17 27.98
CA VAL A 789 -31.61 -26.32 27.90
C VAL A 789 -32.26 -27.49 27.18
N GLU A 790 -33.52 -27.84 27.52
CA GLU A 790 -34.27 -28.89 26.82
C GLU A 790 -34.38 -28.63 25.31
N HIS A 791 -34.63 -27.38 24.92
CA HIS A 791 -34.66 -26.99 23.52
C HIS A 791 -33.30 -27.15 22.83
N HIS A 792 -32.20 -26.82 23.51
CA HIS A 792 -30.85 -27.08 22.99
C HIS A 792 -30.59 -28.58 22.84
N VAL A 793 -30.91 -29.40 23.85
CA VAL A 793 -30.74 -30.87 23.76
C VAL A 793 -31.56 -31.47 22.63
N ALA A 794 -32.80 -31.01 22.43
CA ALA A 794 -33.65 -31.49 21.33
C ALA A 794 -33.08 -31.15 19.94
N ARG A 795 -32.46 -29.96 19.79
CA ARG A 795 -31.77 -29.58 18.56
C ARG A 795 -30.51 -30.39 18.33
N ILE A 796 -29.67 -30.56 19.36
CA ILE A 796 -28.46 -31.40 19.31
C ILE A 796 -28.86 -32.83 18.90
N ARG A 797 -29.88 -33.41 19.53
CA ARG A 797 -30.38 -34.76 19.22
C ARG A 797 -30.84 -34.88 17.77
N ARG A 798 -31.63 -33.92 17.27
CA ARG A 798 -32.11 -33.91 15.87
C ARG A 798 -30.95 -33.78 14.89
N ARG A 799 -29.97 -32.94 15.21
CA ARG A 799 -28.80 -32.64 14.37
C ARG A 799 -27.83 -33.82 14.28
N LEU A 800 -27.67 -34.57 15.37
CA LEU A 800 -26.82 -35.76 15.43
C LEU A 800 -27.55 -37.05 15.08
N GLY A 801 -28.87 -37.02 14.86
CA GLY A 801 -29.67 -38.20 14.52
C GLY A 801 -29.86 -39.20 15.66
N ALA A 802 -29.50 -38.84 16.89
CA ALA A 802 -29.58 -39.75 18.03
C ALA A 802 -31.04 -40.09 18.39
N GLN A 803 -31.35 -41.38 18.49
CA GLN A 803 -32.69 -41.89 18.82
C GLN A 803 -32.90 -42.02 20.32
N SER A 804 -31.83 -42.11 21.11
CA SER A 804 -31.89 -42.18 22.58
C SER A 804 -30.91 -41.22 23.27
N ARG A 805 -31.14 -40.93 24.57
CA ARG A 805 -30.24 -40.10 25.39
C ARG A 805 -28.85 -40.75 25.53
N SER A 806 -28.79 -42.07 25.67
CA SER A 806 -27.53 -42.81 25.78
C SER A 806 -26.75 -42.76 24.47
N GLU A 807 -27.44 -42.89 23.33
CA GLU A 807 -26.84 -42.75 22.00
C GLU A 807 -26.33 -41.32 21.76
N LEU A 808 -27.09 -40.31 22.17
CA LEU A 808 -26.68 -38.91 22.12
C LEU A 808 -25.37 -38.68 22.91
N ILE A 809 -25.28 -39.17 24.15
CA ILE A 809 -24.08 -39.00 24.97
C ILE A 809 -22.89 -39.75 24.36
N SER A 810 -23.09 -40.95 23.81
CA SER A 810 -22.03 -41.71 23.12
C SER A 810 -21.51 -40.98 21.88
N MET A 811 -22.40 -40.40 21.06
CA MET A 811 -22.02 -39.60 19.90
C MET A 811 -21.27 -38.34 20.30
N LEU A 812 -21.71 -37.64 21.35
CA LEU A 812 -21.02 -36.46 21.87
C LEU A 812 -19.60 -36.80 22.39
N ARG A 813 -19.43 -37.92 23.09
CA ARG A 813 -18.09 -38.39 23.51
C ARG A 813 -17.19 -38.76 22.34
N ALA A 814 -17.74 -39.42 21.31
CA ALA A 814 -16.99 -39.75 20.09
C ALA A 814 -16.52 -38.49 19.33
N MET A 815 -17.24 -37.37 19.47
CA MET A 815 -16.86 -36.06 18.94
C MET A 815 -15.96 -35.23 19.88
N GLY A 816 -15.52 -35.80 21.01
CA GLY A 816 -14.53 -35.18 21.91
C GLY A 816 -15.10 -34.32 23.04
N TYR A 817 -16.43 -34.23 23.20
CA TYR A 817 -17.03 -33.50 24.32
C TYR A 817 -16.91 -34.31 25.62
N GLY A 818 -16.53 -33.66 26.72
CA GLY A 818 -16.39 -34.28 28.05
C GLY A 818 -15.02 -34.93 28.34
N ALA A 819 -14.00 -34.71 27.50
CA ALA A 819 -12.61 -35.00 27.86
C ALA A 819 -12.10 -33.87 28.76
N SER A 820 -12.16 -34.06 30.09
CA SER A 820 -11.68 -33.03 31.02
C SER A 820 -10.19 -32.73 30.82
N THR A 821 -9.95 -31.44 30.63
CA THR A 821 -8.75 -30.65 30.91
C THR A 821 -7.89 -31.24 32.03
N SER A 822 -6.85 -31.98 31.66
CA SER A 822 -5.69 -32.19 32.53
C SER A 822 -4.69 -31.08 32.22
N THR A 823 -4.54 -30.21 33.20
CA THR A 823 -3.55 -29.14 33.39
C THR A 823 -2.25 -29.34 32.59
N ARG A 824 -2.09 -28.63 31.46
CA ARG A 824 -0.77 -28.30 30.93
C ARG A 824 -0.26 -27.07 31.67
N VAL A 825 0.54 -27.31 32.70
CA VAL A 825 1.47 -26.31 33.22
C VAL A 825 2.60 -26.23 32.20
N ASP A 826 2.63 -25.16 31.41
CA ASP A 826 3.78 -24.82 30.58
C ASP A 826 4.93 -24.40 31.48
N THR A 827 5.87 -25.31 31.72
CA THR A 827 7.19 -24.99 32.26
C THR A 827 7.97 -24.18 31.23
N VAL A 828 8.12 -22.88 31.53
CA VAL A 828 9.06 -21.97 30.87
C VAL A 828 10.49 -22.38 31.25
N THR A 829 11.23 -22.93 30.29
CA THR A 829 12.65 -23.25 30.46
C THR A 829 13.50 -22.00 30.21
N VAL A 830 13.92 -21.34 31.29
CA VAL A 830 14.98 -20.33 31.28
C VAL A 830 16.32 -21.07 31.17
N ARG A 831 17.01 -20.97 30.03
CA ARG A 831 18.43 -21.38 29.91
C ARG A 831 19.32 -20.19 30.22
N GLY A 832 19.90 -20.20 31.42
CA GLY A 832 21.13 -19.46 31.74
C GLY A 832 22.38 -20.32 31.48
N PRO A 833 23.54 -19.69 31.22
CA PRO A 833 24.76 -20.37 30.76
C PRO A 833 25.63 -20.87 31.93
N GLY A 834 26.42 -21.91 31.70
CA GLY A 834 27.47 -22.31 32.66
C GLY A 834 28.16 -23.62 32.33
N ALA A 835 29.43 -23.49 31.90
CA ALA A 835 30.58 -24.33 32.22
C ALA A 835 30.40 -25.87 32.26
N THR A 836 30.98 -26.56 31.28
CA THR A 836 32.31 -27.24 31.36
C THR A 836 32.70 -27.72 29.97
#